data_AF-A0A0W0YPS0-F1
#
_entry.id   AF-A0A0W0YPS0-F1
#
_cell.length_a   1.000
_cell.length_b   1.000
_cell.length_c   1.000
_cell.angle_alpha   90.00
_cell.angle_beta   90.00
_cell.angle_gamma   90.00
#
_symmetry.space_group_name_H-M   'P 1'
#
loop_
_entity.id
_entity.type
_entity.pdbx_description
1 polymer ?
#
loop_
_entity_poly.entity_id
_entity_poly.type
_entity_poly.pdbx_seq_one_letter_code
_entity_poly.pdbx_strand_id
1 'polypeptide(L)'
;MSLTQCDLDELVAEHVSEMIQNQLGYEVLRSSILQGKPPEELIIKLQGSLKNLADAEHSATKDQLIREARAAQVKQDQEEAQRDASETVIDAELKTKTQSLLPETRNHLEEQKQKLIPSLASFEQAKKQFDGQQKGHDELDAEINLLIKDLESLQRSLNENSLLQRKNEQLFAQKASEVTRLEAEIQALEQQRNQAQREFDFLQQQELAAKNQGQTHQHPTAANTQGHSEPSVVNNPSSRVTTSPAPFPVPNPAERMLALRNQIDRTVSTINATLLRKQLLQNEVLNIIPAQLQQSRDAARAISANLSARQEQLNALKIKIALSKAELDRLESVLKPVQTSKEQQESLVADIQREYNRLNRTLDIELPQREKARQERLAKRTYRDTNKDNVDYVQALSALNAHSLNLAIQSNYRQIDQTRLEKCSDAYDIADAVYIKTLVETKKKASTASDEALALYAIHLAHIKCTAASEQQNQAEQTLTKTESSLQHTKSLHAEKKRRLEQTVAQHDGINRELEELATKKEEFEQAHEVHMSFFKGVLIGWGTLAAGAAVVGISAWALDLSIAALITFVTTLPTAAFALALTLAGIAVAGLVLAPIVMGITFAVNCYQYNNNEAAIVLANGQKNARSTETGELNRAIAGLEQDIEKLSLELSKNKEEVREKTAATERLIQQRDAITPENVRENRVSYQDLYQNPGSSQIIFFGGEPPVPASNTVTDEPGFVL
;
A
#
# COMPACT_ATOMS: atom_id res chain seq x y z
N MET A 1 13.29 69.37 -14.42
CA MET A 1 12.21 68.59 -15.07
C MET A 1 12.56 67.12 -14.91
N SER A 2 11.60 66.20 -14.99
CA SER A 2 11.89 64.79 -15.22
C SER A 2 12.14 64.52 -16.70
N LEU A 3 12.78 63.40 -17.04
CA LEU A 3 12.91 62.91 -18.41
C LEU A 3 11.53 62.66 -19.05
N THR A 4 10.59 62.18 -18.22
CA THR A 4 9.16 62.00 -18.55
C THR A 4 8.39 63.30 -18.80
N GLN A 5 8.98 64.46 -18.48
CA GLN A 5 8.42 65.81 -18.72
C GLN A 5 9.23 66.61 -19.74
N CYS A 6 10.23 66.01 -20.40
CA CYS A 6 11.04 66.68 -21.39
C CYS A 6 10.24 66.88 -22.68
N ASP A 7 9.94 68.13 -23.04
CA ASP A 7 9.64 68.46 -24.44
C ASP A 7 10.91 68.23 -25.25
N LEU A 8 10.80 67.43 -26.31
CA LEU A 8 11.94 67.00 -27.11
C LEU A 8 12.16 67.91 -28.31
N ASP A 9 11.09 68.49 -28.86
CA ASP A 9 11.17 69.46 -29.94
C ASP A 9 11.80 70.76 -29.42
N GLU A 10 11.46 71.19 -28.20
CA GLU A 10 12.09 72.36 -27.55
C GLU A 10 13.58 72.11 -27.25
N LEU A 11 13.94 70.98 -26.63
CA LEU A 11 15.33 70.64 -26.30
C LEU A 11 16.20 70.51 -27.57
N VAL A 12 15.68 69.91 -28.64
CA VAL A 12 16.39 69.81 -29.91
C VAL A 12 16.51 71.18 -30.58
N ALA A 13 15.46 72.01 -30.58
CA ALA A 13 15.51 73.36 -31.14
C ALA A 13 16.49 74.29 -30.41
N GLU A 14 16.62 74.17 -29.08
CA GLU A 14 17.61 74.90 -28.27
C GLU A 14 19.04 74.57 -28.72
N HIS A 15 19.43 73.29 -28.67
CA HIS A 15 20.79 72.85 -29.01
C HIS A 15 21.14 73.07 -30.48
N VAL A 16 20.16 72.92 -31.38
CA VAL A 16 20.27 73.29 -32.80
C VAL A 16 20.57 74.78 -32.95
N SER A 17 19.85 75.64 -32.23
CA SER A 17 19.99 77.09 -32.32
C SER A 17 21.32 77.58 -31.76
N GLU A 18 21.81 76.97 -30.68
CA GLU A 18 23.16 77.22 -30.14
C GLU A 18 24.24 76.85 -31.17
N MET A 19 24.17 75.63 -31.73
CA MET A 19 25.18 75.13 -32.66
C MET A 19 25.25 75.93 -33.97
N ILE A 20 24.11 76.38 -34.51
CA ILE A 20 24.06 77.19 -35.74
C ILE A 20 24.69 78.59 -35.53
N GLN A 21 24.59 79.15 -34.32
CA GLN A 21 25.22 80.44 -34.00
C GLN A 21 26.75 80.35 -33.93
N ASN A 22 27.30 79.19 -33.60
CA ASN A 22 28.74 78.96 -33.41
C ASN A 22 29.56 78.72 -34.72
N GLN A 23 29.02 79.13 -35.87
CA GLN A 23 29.71 79.20 -37.17
C GLN A 23 30.33 77.90 -37.71
N LEU A 24 29.50 76.88 -37.93
CA LEU A 24 29.87 75.74 -38.80
C LEU A 24 30.14 76.20 -40.25
N GLY A 25 31.27 75.76 -40.81
CA GLY A 25 31.71 76.11 -42.18
C GLY A 25 31.00 75.31 -43.28
N TYR A 26 31.00 75.83 -44.51
CA TYR A 26 30.24 75.29 -45.66
C TYR A 26 30.39 73.78 -45.87
N GLU A 27 31.61 73.25 -45.92
CA GLU A 27 31.81 71.80 -46.17
C GLU A 27 31.33 70.91 -45.01
N VAL A 28 31.30 71.41 -43.76
CA VAL A 28 30.73 70.64 -42.63
C VAL A 28 29.22 70.57 -42.78
N LEU A 29 28.57 71.72 -43.09
CA LEU A 29 27.13 71.80 -43.37
C LEU A 29 26.74 70.91 -44.57
N ARG A 30 27.51 70.99 -45.66
CA ARG A 30 27.33 70.18 -46.87
C ARG A 30 27.49 68.69 -46.58
N SER A 31 28.50 68.31 -45.79
CA SER A 31 28.73 66.91 -45.41
C SER A 31 27.57 66.33 -44.58
N SER A 32 27.08 67.04 -43.55
CA SER A 32 25.90 66.61 -42.77
C SER A 32 24.65 66.44 -43.64
N ILE A 33 24.34 67.44 -44.48
CA ILE A 33 23.17 67.38 -45.37
C ILE A 33 23.31 66.27 -46.41
N LEU A 34 24.49 66.01 -46.97
CA LEU A 34 24.69 64.89 -47.92
C LEU A 34 24.62 63.52 -47.25
N GLN A 35 25.01 63.41 -45.98
CA GLN A 35 24.92 62.19 -45.17
C GLN A 35 23.51 61.91 -44.64
N GLY A 36 22.60 62.90 -44.63
CA GLY A 36 21.27 62.78 -44.05
C GLY A 36 21.31 62.53 -42.55
N LYS A 37 22.21 63.24 -41.84
CA LYS A 37 22.46 63.04 -40.42
C LYS A 37 22.71 64.35 -39.67
N PRO A 38 22.14 64.51 -38.45
CA PRO A 38 22.46 65.62 -37.58
C PRO A 38 23.96 65.60 -37.19
N PRO A 39 24.63 66.75 -37.03
CA PRO A 39 26.03 66.81 -36.62
C PRO A 39 26.29 66.05 -35.30
N GLU A 40 27.43 65.35 -35.23
CA GLU A 40 27.76 64.48 -34.10
C GLU A 40 27.81 65.24 -32.76
N GLU A 41 28.26 66.51 -32.76
CA GLU A 41 28.27 67.38 -31.57
C GLU A 41 26.86 67.62 -31.01
N LEU A 42 25.84 67.81 -31.88
CA LEU A 42 24.45 67.98 -31.47
C LEU A 42 23.94 66.73 -30.74
N ILE A 43 24.23 65.54 -31.29
CA ILE A 43 23.83 64.27 -30.70
C ILE A 43 24.54 64.03 -29.36
N ILE A 44 25.83 64.37 -29.25
CA ILE A 44 26.56 64.30 -27.97
C ILE A 44 25.95 65.25 -26.93
N LYS A 45 25.60 66.50 -27.30
CA LYS A 45 24.93 67.45 -26.39
C LYS A 45 23.55 66.96 -25.95
N LEU A 46 22.73 66.44 -26.87
CA LEU A 46 21.39 65.92 -26.58
C LEU A 46 21.44 64.69 -25.66
N GLN A 47 22.31 63.72 -25.95
CA GLN A 47 22.54 62.57 -25.08
C GLN A 47 23.05 62.99 -23.70
N GLY A 48 23.89 64.03 -23.62
CA GLY A 48 24.32 64.65 -22.37
C GLY A 48 23.15 65.22 -21.55
N SER A 49 22.29 66.05 -22.16
CA SER A 49 21.10 66.60 -21.49
C SER A 49 20.13 65.51 -21.02
N LEU A 50 19.79 64.56 -21.89
CA LEU A 50 18.87 63.45 -21.55
C LEU A 50 19.46 62.53 -20.47
N LYS A 51 20.79 62.33 -20.44
CA LYS A 51 21.44 61.63 -19.34
C LYS A 51 21.35 62.43 -18.02
N ASN A 52 21.64 63.73 -18.02
CA ASN A 52 21.56 64.55 -16.81
C ASN A 52 20.14 64.58 -16.22
N LEU A 53 19.10 64.56 -17.06
CA LEU A 53 17.70 64.42 -16.63
C LEU A 53 17.43 63.04 -16.01
N ALA A 54 17.91 61.96 -16.61
CA ALA A 54 17.76 60.60 -16.09
C ALA A 54 18.53 60.37 -14.77
N ASP A 55 19.77 60.86 -14.66
CA ASP A 55 20.58 60.78 -13.42
C ASP A 55 19.88 61.54 -12.27
N ALA A 56 19.21 62.66 -12.56
CA ALA A 56 18.40 63.40 -11.60
C ALA A 56 17.11 62.66 -11.20
N GLU A 57 16.40 62.03 -12.15
CA GLU A 57 15.19 61.24 -11.90
C GLU A 57 15.49 59.93 -11.16
N HIS A 58 16.65 59.29 -11.43
CA HIS A 58 17.19 58.19 -10.63
C HIS A 58 17.34 58.60 -9.16
N SER A 59 17.99 59.75 -8.89
CA SER A 59 18.16 60.24 -7.51
C SER A 59 16.80 60.55 -6.84
N ALA A 60 15.93 61.29 -7.53
CA ALA A 60 14.64 61.69 -6.97
C ALA A 60 13.73 60.47 -6.64
N THR A 61 13.68 59.48 -7.54
CA THR A 61 12.93 58.24 -7.34
C THR A 61 13.54 57.36 -6.25
N LYS A 62 14.87 57.26 -6.17
CA LYS A 62 15.56 56.59 -5.06
C LYS A 62 15.20 57.24 -3.71
N ASP A 63 15.26 58.56 -3.62
CA ASP A 63 14.95 59.30 -2.39
C ASP A 63 13.45 59.25 -2.04
N GLN A 64 12.55 59.10 -3.02
CA GLN A 64 11.14 58.77 -2.77
C GLN A 64 10.99 57.35 -2.21
N LEU A 65 11.51 56.33 -2.87
CA LEU A 65 11.40 54.93 -2.43
C LEU A 65 12.00 54.71 -1.04
N ILE A 66 13.11 55.40 -0.71
CA ILE A 66 13.69 55.40 0.65
C ILE A 66 12.73 56.01 1.67
N ARG A 67 12.01 57.11 1.35
CA ARG A 67 11.01 57.72 2.25
C ARG A 67 9.78 56.83 2.45
N GLU A 68 9.34 56.13 1.40
CA GLU A 68 8.24 55.16 1.48
C GLU A 68 8.63 53.94 2.34
N ALA A 69 9.83 53.38 2.12
CA ALA A 69 10.36 52.29 2.94
C ALA A 69 10.56 52.69 4.42
N ARG A 70 11.01 53.93 4.70
CA ARG A 70 11.06 54.52 6.04
C ARG A 70 9.69 54.49 6.71
N ALA A 71 8.66 55.01 6.04
CA ALA A 71 7.30 55.07 6.57
C ALA A 71 6.72 53.65 6.84
N ALA A 72 6.95 52.71 5.93
CA ALA A 72 6.53 51.31 6.08
C ALA A 72 7.20 50.63 7.29
N GLN A 73 8.53 50.79 7.46
CA GLN A 73 9.25 50.21 8.59
C GLN A 73 8.81 50.79 9.94
N VAL A 74 8.61 52.11 10.02
CA VAL A 74 8.11 52.77 11.24
C VAL A 74 6.72 52.26 11.62
N LYS A 75 5.81 52.10 10.65
CA LYS A 75 4.48 51.53 10.90
C LYS A 75 4.56 50.08 11.39
N GLN A 76 5.38 49.26 10.74
CA GLN A 76 5.59 47.86 11.13
C GLN A 76 6.13 47.74 12.57
N ASP A 77 7.06 48.62 12.95
CA ASP A 77 7.69 48.62 14.27
C ASP A 77 6.72 49.11 15.36
N GLN A 78 5.81 50.02 15.04
CA GLN A 78 4.69 50.42 15.90
C GLN A 78 3.69 49.27 16.11
N GLU A 79 3.29 48.58 15.03
CA GLU A 79 2.39 47.42 15.09
C GLU A 79 3.03 46.23 15.84
N GLU A 80 4.34 46.04 15.76
CA GLU A 80 5.07 45.06 16.57
C GLU A 80 5.13 45.48 18.05
N ALA A 81 5.40 46.76 18.36
CA ALA A 81 5.42 47.25 19.73
C ALA A 81 4.05 47.16 20.43
N GLN A 82 2.94 47.45 19.72
CA GLN A 82 1.58 47.29 20.25
C GLN A 82 1.23 45.82 20.55
N ARG A 83 1.72 44.89 19.71
CA ARG A 83 1.57 43.45 19.97
C ARG A 83 2.42 42.99 21.15
N ASP A 84 3.67 43.42 21.25
CA ASP A 84 4.54 43.09 22.39
C ASP A 84 3.97 43.60 23.73
N ALA A 85 3.40 44.82 23.74
CA ALA A 85 2.73 45.36 24.92
C ALA A 85 1.49 44.53 25.31
N SER A 86 0.69 44.12 24.32
CA SER A 86 -0.50 43.28 24.53
C SER A 86 -0.13 41.88 25.04
N GLU A 87 0.90 41.28 24.44
CA GLU A 87 1.49 39.98 24.86
C GLU A 87 2.02 40.06 26.31
N THR A 88 2.61 41.19 26.70
CA THR A 88 3.11 41.42 28.07
C THR A 88 1.98 41.44 29.11
N VAL A 89 0.83 42.04 28.80
CA VAL A 89 -0.36 42.02 29.70
C VAL A 89 -0.90 40.60 29.84
N ILE A 90 -1.08 39.89 28.72
CA ILE A 90 -1.58 38.50 28.71
C ILE A 90 -0.63 37.57 29.47
N ASP A 91 0.69 37.70 29.28
CA ASP A 91 1.69 36.93 30.00
C ASP A 91 1.71 37.28 31.50
N ALA A 92 1.43 38.52 31.90
CA ALA A 92 1.33 38.91 33.32
C ALA A 92 0.08 38.34 34.00
N GLU A 93 -1.07 38.34 33.33
CA GLU A 93 -2.29 37.68 33.81
C GLU A 93 -2.09 36.16 33.91
N LEU A 94 -1.53 35.54 32.86
CA LEU A 94 -1.21 34.12 32.84
C LEU A 94 -0.22 33.75 33.95
N LYS A 95 0.85 34.54 34.14
CA LYS A 95 1.81 34.34 35.23
C LYS A 95 1.13 34.38 36.60
N THR A 96 0.31 35.40 36.86
CA THR A 96 -0.41 35.57 38.13
C THR A 96 -1.34 34.39 38.40
N LYS A 97 -2.12 33.97 37.40
CA LYS A 97 -3.03 32.83 37.49
C LYS A 97 -2.30 31.50 37.66
N THR A 98 -1.16 31.30 36.97
CA THR A 98 -0.32 30.11 37.16
C THR A 98 0.31 30.10 38.55
N GLN A 99 0.73 31.26 39.08
CA GLN A 99 1.30 31.39 40.42
C GLN A 99 0.29 31.12 41.55
N SER A 100 -1.01 31.40 41.36
CA SER A 100 -2.05 31.01 42.33
C SER A 100 -2.44 29.54 42.22
N LEU A 101 -2.61 29.01 41.00
CA LEU A 101 -3.03 27.62 40.78
C LEU A 101 -1.94 26.59 41.11
N LEU A 102 -0.66 26.91 40.97
CA LEU A 102 0.44 25.97 41.22
C LEU A 102 0.49 25.45 42.68
N PRO A 103 0.43 26.29 43.74
CA PRO A 103 0.37 25.81 45.12
C PRO A 103 -0.94 25.10 45.47
N GLU A 104 -2.08 25.52 44.91
CA GLU A 104 -3.37 24.83 45.08
C GLU A 104 -3.31 23.40 44.52
N THR A 105 -2.83 23.28 43.27
CA THR A 105 -2.64 21.98 42.58
C THR A 105 -1.63 21.10 43.32
N ARG A 106 -0.55 21.68 43.85
CA ARG A 106 0.43 20.97 44.69
C ARG A 106 -0.18 20.46 45.99
N ASN A 107 -0.95 21.27 46.69
CA ASN A 107 -1.59 20.87 47.94
C ASN A 107 -2.60 19.74 47.69
N HIS A 108 -3.39 19.83 46.63
CA HIS A 108 -4.33 18.76 46.27
C HIS A 108 -3.62 17.48 45.80
N LEU A 109 -2.49 17.60 45.10
CA LEU A 109 -1.64 16.46 44.72
C LEU A 109 -1.13 15.68 45.94
N GLU A 110 -0.59 16.38 46.95
CA GLU A 110 -0.12 15.74 48.18
C GLU A 110 -1.29 15.20 49.03
N GLU A 111 -2.44 15.88 49.04
CA GLU A 111 -3.68 15.38 49.67
C GLU A 111 -4.14 14.05 49.07
N GLN A 112 -4.14 13.92 47.73
CA GLN A 112 -4.54 12.68 47.05
C GLN A 112 -3.49 11.58 47.19
N LYS A 113 -2.19 11.90 47.17
CA LYS A 113 -1.12 10.94 47.53
C LYS A 113 -1.32 10.39 48.95
N GLN A 114 -1.63 11.25 49.92
CA GLN A 114 -1.88 10.84 51.30
C GLN A 114 -3.12 9.93 51.44
N LYS A 115 -4.13 10.10 50.57
CA LYS A 115 -5.30 9.21 50.47
C LYS A 115 -5.01 7.90 49.71
N LEU A 116 -4.03 7.87 48.82
CA LEU A 116 -3.62 6.67 48.07
C LEU A 116 -2.83 5.68 48.94
N ILE A 117 -2.01 6.16 49.88
CA ILE A 117 -1.23 5.31 50.81
C ILE A 117 -2.09 4.26 51.56
N PRO A 118 -3.17 4.62 52.27
CA PRO A 118 -4.02 3.61 52.95
C PRO A 118 -4.79 2.74 51.96
N SER A 119 -5.10 3.23 50.76
CA SER A 119 -5.76 2.47 49.70
C SER A 119 -4.85 1.33 49.21
N LEU A 120 -3.59 1.65 48.88
CA LEU A 120 -2.55 0.67 48.55
C LEU A 120 -2.38 -0.38 49.65
N ALA A 121 -2.24 0.05 50.92
CA ALA A 121 -2.10 -0.87 52.05
C ALA A 121 -3.31 -1.81 52.21
N SER A 122 -4.53 -1.31 52.00
CA SER A 122 -5.75 -2.12 52.06
C SER A 122 -5.84 -3.13 50.91
N PHE A 123 -5.41 -2.76 49.71
CA PHE A 123 -5.31 -3.64 48.55
C PHE A 123 -4.27 -4.74 48.77
N GLU A 124 -3.07 -4.40 49.26
CA GLU A 124 -2.02 -5.38 49.55
C GLU A 124 -2.45 -6.36 50.66
N GLN A 125 -3.15 -5.89 51.69
CA GLN A 125 -3.68 -6.76 52.74
C GLN A 125 -4.77 -7.70 52.20
N ALA A 126 -5.75 -7.19 51.45
CA ALA A 126 -6.82 -7.99 50.86
C ALA A 126 -6.27 -9.02 49.86
N LYS A 127 -5.32 -8.62 49.01
CA LYS A 127 -4.65 -9.51 48.07
C LYS A 127 -3.88 -10.61 48.81
N LYS A 128 -3.11 -10.27 49.85
CA LYS A 128 -2.35 -11.26 50.65
C LYS A 128 -3.26 -12.28 51.33
N GLN A 129 -4.47 -11.89 51.73
CA GLN A 129 -5.48 -12.82 52.24
C GLN A 129 -6.02 -13.74 51.14
N PHE A 130 -6.34 -13.18 49.95
CA PHE A 130 -6.79 -13.95 48.79
C PHE A 130 -5.72 -14.95 48.31
N ASP A 131 -4.49 -14.49 48.04
CA ASP A 131 -3.37 -15.33 47.58
C ASP A 131 -3.06 -16.47 48.58
N GLY A 132 -3.16 -16.19 49.89
CA GLY A 132 -2.98 -17.19 50.95
C GLY A 132 -4.10 -18.23 50.99
N GLN A 133 -5.36 -17.81 50.82
CA GLN A 133 -6.50 -18.71 50.74
C GLN A 133 -6.48 -19.56 49.45
N GLN A 134 -6.04 -18.99 48.33
CA GLN A 134 -5.94 -19.69 47.04
C GLN A 134 -4.94 -20.83 47.14
N LYS A 135 -3.76 -20.58 47.71
CA LYS A 135 -2.76 -21.63 47.96
C LYS A 135 -3.31 -22.77 48.84
N GLY A 136 -4.12 -22.45 49.85
CA GLY A 136 -4.80 -23.45 50.69
C GLY A 136 -5.88 -24.25 49.94
N HIS A 137 -6.57 -23.64 48.99
CA HIS A 137 -7.51 -24.33 48.09
C HIS A 137 -6.77 -25.29 47.15
N ASP A 138 -5.67 -24.83 46.55
CA ASP A 138 -4.86 -25.62 45.61
C ASP A 138 -4.20 -26.83 46.30
N GLU A 139 -3.76 -26.68 47.55
CA GLU A 139 -3.26 -27.78 48.39
C GLU A 139 -4.35 -28.82 48.70
N LEU A 140 -5.60 -28.38 48.99
CA LEU A 140 -6.74 -29.28 49.18
C LEU A 140 -7.13 -30.02 47.90
N ASP A 141 -7.09 -29.36 46.74
CA ASP A 141 -7.39 -30.01 45.46
C ASP A 141 -6.32 -31.03 45.09
N ALA A 142 -5.04 -30.74 45.38
CA ALA A 142 -3.96 -31.71 45.24
C ALA A 142 -4.14 -32.94 46.15
N GLU A 143 -4.56 -32.75 47.42
CA GLU A 143 -4.89 -33.85 48.34
C GLU A 143 -6.04 -34.71 47.82
N ILE A 144 -7.12 -34.08 47.32
CA ILE A 144 -8.27 -34.76 46.69
C ILE A 144 -7.83 -35.58 45.47
N ASN A 145 -7.02 -35.00 44.58
CA ASN A 145 -6.54 -35.68 43.37
C ASN A 145 -5.58 -36.85 43.66
N LEU A 146 -4.85 -36.82 44.78
CA LEU A 146 -4.09 -37.98 45.27
C LEU A 146 -5.03 -39.05 45.83
N LEU A 147 -6.00 -38.66 46.65
CA LEU A 147 -6.94 -39.59 47.29
C LEU A 147 -7.85 -40.32 46.30
N ILE A 148 -8.21 -39.67 45.19
CA ILE A 148 -8.93 -40.30 44.07
C ILE A 148 -8.07 -41.41 43.42
N LYS A 149 -6.77 -41.19 43.21
CA LYS A 149 -5.86 -42.21 42.65
C LYS A 149 -5.68 -43.40 43.60
N ASP A 150 -5.61 -43.15 44.90
CA ASP A 150 -5.62 -44.19 45.94
C ASP A 150 -6.90 -45.04 45.88
N LEU A 151 -8.06 -44.40 45.75
CA LEU A 151 -9.36 -45.09 45.60
C LEU A 151 -9.43 -45.91 44.31
N GLU A 152 -9.00 -45.37 43.17
CA GLU A 152 -8.92 -46.14 41.92
C GLU A 152 -7.99 -47.35 42.02
N SER A 153 -6.88 -47.22 42.76
CA SER A 153 -5.92 -48.30 42.99
C SER A 153 -6.56 -49.41 43.84
N LEU A 154 -7.20 -49.06 44.96
CA LEU A 154 -7.94 -49.99 45.81
C LEU A 154 -9.10 -50.67 45.05
N GLN A 155 -9.82 -49.93 44.21
CA GLN A 155 -10.90 -50.46 43.36
C GLN A 155 -10.36 -51.50 42.36
N ARG A 156 -9.18 -51.26 41.76
CA ARG A 156 -8.49 -52.23 40.90
C ARG A 156 -8.07 -53.47 41.68
N SER A 157 -7.41 -53.32 42.82
CA SER A 157 -7.02 -54.46 43.68
C SER A 157 -8.21 -55.30 44.16
N LEU A 158 -9.37 -54.67 44.44
CA LEU A 158 -10.60 -55.37 44.81
C LEU A 158 -11.15 -56.21 43.65
N ASN A 159 -11.13 -55.66 42.43
CA ASN A 159 -11.55 -56.38 41.22
C ASN A 159 -10.60 -57.56 40.89
N GLU A 160 -9.28 -57.36 41.04
CA GLU A 160 -8.28 -58.41 40.84
C GLU A 160 -8.42 -59.55 41.86
N ASN A 161 -8.59 -59.23 43.15
CA ASN A 161 -8.83 -60.24 44.18
C ASN A 161 -10.18 -60.96 43.94
N SER A 162 -11.22 -60.25 43.51
CA SER A 162 -12.51 -60.87 43.12
C SER A 162 -12.36 -61.85 41.95
N LEU A 163 -11.45 -61.56 40.99
CA LEU A 163 -11.12 -62.47 39.90
C LEU A 163 -10.31 -63.68 40.37
N LEU A 164 -9.37 -63.49 41.31
CA LEU A 164 -8.62 -64.58 41.94
C LEU A 164 -9.54 -65.51 42.76
N GLN A 165 -10.49 -64.96 43.52
CA GLN A 165 -11.47 -65.76 44.26
C GLN A 165 -12.27 -66.67 43.32
N ARG A 166 -12.78 -66.12 42.20
CA ARG A 166 -13.50 -66.90 41.17
C ARG A 166 -12.64 -68.00 40.54
N LYS A 167 -11.35 -67.72 40.26
CA LYS A 167 -10.41 -68.73 39.76
C LYS A 167 -10.18 -69.86 40.77
N ASN A 168 -10.07 -69.53 42.06
CA ASN A 168 -9.88 -70.52 43.11
C ASN A 168 -11.17 -71.34 43.37
N GLU A 169 -12.35 -70.73 43.26
CA GLU A 169 -13.65 -71.43 43.30
C GLU A 169 -13.83 -72.39 42.10
N GLN A 170 -13.42 -71.97 40.89
CA GLN A 170 -13.38 -72.84 39.71
C GLN A 170 -12.37 -73.99 39.86
N LEU A 171 -11.16 -73.71 40.36
CA LEU A 171 -10.13 -74.71 40.60
C LEU A 171 -10.58 -75.73 41.66
N PHE A 172 -11.22 -75.28 42.74
CA PHE A 172 -11.82 -76.15 43.75
C PHE A 172 -12.85 -77.10 43.13
N ALA A 173 -13.80 -76.59 42.35
CA ALA A 173 -14.82 -77.40 41.69
C ALA A 173 -14.22 -78.43 40.71
N GLN A 174 -13.25 -78.01 39.89
CA GLN A 174 -12.53 -78.89 38.97
C GLN A 174 -11.79 -80.01 39.73
N LYS A 175 -10.98 -79.66 40.74
CA LYS A 175 -10.19 -80.60 41.53
C LYS A 175 -11.06 -81.56 42.34
N ALA A 176 -12.17 -81.08 42.91
CA ALA A 176 -13.15 -81.93 43.59
C ALA A 176 -13.76 -82.96 42.62
N SER A 177 -14.12 -82.57 41.40
CA SER A 177 -14.61 -83.51 40.38
C SER A 177 -13.55 -84.55 39.97
N GLU A 178 -12.27 -84.17 39.94
CA GLU A 178 -11.17 -85.12 39.67
C GLU A 178 -11.02 -86.14 40.81
N VAL A 179 -11.14 -85.72 42.08
CA VAL A 179 -11.16 -86.63 43.24
C VAL A 179 -12.34 -87.62 43.14
N THR A 180 -13.56 -87.15 42.84
CA THR A 180 -14.72 -88.04 42.64
C THR A 180 -14.53 -89.01 41.48
N ARG A 181 -13.87 -88.58 40.39
CA ARG A 181 -13.56 -89.46 39.26
C ARG A 181 -12.55 -90.55 39.65
N LEU A 182 -11.49 -90.19 40.38
CA LEU A 182 -10.47 -91.13 40.87
C LEU A 182 -11.04 -92.10 41.92
N GLU A 183 -12.00 -91.66 42.73
CA GLU A 183 -12.78 -92.52 43.65
C GLU A 183 -13.52 -93.62 42.89
N ALA A 184 -14.25 -93.27 41.83
CA ALA A 184 -14.94 -94.23 40.96
C ALA A 184 -13.97 -95.14 40.18
N GLU A 185 -12.83 -94.60 39.74
CA GLU A 185 -11.76 -95.35 39.08
C GLU A 185 -11.15 -96.42 40.01
N ILE A 186 -10.89 -96.08 41.28
CA ILE A 186 -10.43 -97.03 42.30
C ILE A 186 -11.50 -98.11 42.54
N GLN A 187 -12.78 -97.75 42.71
CA GLN A 187 -13.85 -98.73 42.90
C GLN A 187 -13.97 -99.72 41.72
N ALA A 188 -13.82 -99.24 40.48
CA ALA A 188 -13.82 -100.10 39.30
C ALA A 188 -12.60 -101.06 39.28
N LEU A 189 -11.41 -100.56 39.61
CA LEU A 189 -10.20 -101.38 39.71
C LEU A 189 -10.29 -102.40 40.87
N GLU A 190 -10.89 -102.04 42.00
CA GLU A 190 -11.15 -102.97 43.11
C GLU A 190 -12.16 -104.05 42.74
N GLN A 191 -13.22 -103.73 42.00
CA GLN A 191 -14.14 -104.72 41.45
C GLN A 191 -13.40 -105.69 40.51
N GLN A 192 -12.56 -105.17 39.60
CA GLN A 192 -11.73 -105.97 38.71
C GLN A 192 -10.75 -106.88 39.47
N ARG A 193 -10.07 -106.36 40.50
CA ARG A 193 -9.21 -107.13 41.41
C ARG A 193 -10.01 -108.24 42.11
N ASN A 194 -11.19 -107.91 42.65
CA ASN A 194 -12.04 -108.85 43.38
C ASN A 194 -12.68 -109.92 42.48
N GLN A 195 -12.78 -109.67 41.17
CA GLN A 195 -13.15 -110.69 40.19
C GLN A 195 -11.94 -111.59 39.88
N ALA A 196 -10.78 -111.02 39.54
CA ALA A 196 -9.56 -111.79 39.26
C ALA A 196 -9.12 -112.65 40.47
N GLN A 197 -9.28 -112.14 41.69
CA GLN A 197 -9.03 -112.89 42.92
C GLN A 197 -10.03 -114.05 43.09
N ARG A 198 -11.33 -113.84 42.82
CA ARG A 198 -12.33 -114.93 42.85
C ARG A 198 -12.04 -116.01 41.81
N GLU A 199 -11.58 -115.63 40.61
CA GLU A 199 -11.15 -116.59 39.58
C GLU A 199 -9.88 -117.36 40.02
N PHE A 200 -8.93 -116.70 40.70
CA PHE A 200 -7.74 -117.32 41.27
C PHE A 200 -8.10 -118.29 42.42
N ASP A 201 -8.90 -117.85 43.38
CA ASP A 201 -9.34 -118.63 44.55
C ASP A 201 -10.18 -119.85 44.11
N PHE A 202 -11.01 -119.71 43.07
CA PHE A 202 -11.78 -120.81 42.50
C PHE A 202 -10.87 -121.87 41.87
N LEU A 203 -9.84 -121.47 41.09
CA LEU A 203 -8.85 -122.39 40.55
C LEU A 203 -8.05 -123.09 41.66
N GLN A 204 -7.68 -122.37 42.72
CA GLN A 204 -6.98 -122.93 43.87
C GLN A 204 -7.86 -123.91 44.67
N GLN A 205 -9.15 -123.60 44.88
CA GLN A 205 -10.10 -124.52 45.50
C GLN A 205 -10.37 -125.76 44.63
N GLN A 206 -10.37 -125.62 43.30
CA GLN A 206 -10.50 -126.76 42.39
C GLN A 206 -9.28 -127.71 42.50
N GLU A 207 -8.07 -127.17 42.68
CA GLU A 207 -6.86 -127.97 42.93
C GLU A 207 -6.84 -128.65 44.32
N LEU A 208 -7.46 -128.02 45.34
CA LEU A 208 -7.62 -128.58 46.68
C LEU A 208 -8.73 -129.65 46.75
N ALA A 209 -9.87 -129.42 46.11
CA ALA A 209 -11.00 -130.36 46.06
C ALA A 209 -10.62 -131.67 45.35
N ALA A 210 -9.76 -131.59 44.32
CA ALA A 210 -9.21 -132.76 43.62
C ALA A 210 -8.35 -133.69 44.51
N LYS A 211 -7.98 -133.28 45.73
CA LYS A 211 -7.14 -134.06 46.65
C LYS A 211 -7.91 -134.76 47.80
N ASN A 212 -9.18 -134.46 48.04
CA ASN A 212 -9.94 -135.03 49.17
C ASN A 212 -11.47 -135.11 48.95
N GLN A 213 -11.97 -136.24 48.42
CA GLN A 213 -13.25 -136.82 48.88
C GLN A 213 -13.53 -138.21 48.30
N GLY A 214 -14.20 -139.05 49.09
CA GLY A 214 -14.80 -140.31 48.65
C GLY A 214 -16.09 -140.62 49.41
N GLN A 215 -17.24 -140.34 48.77
CA GLN A 215 -18.56 -140.97 48.99
C GLN A 215 -19.31 -140.68 50.32
N THR A 216 -20.65 -140.49 50.40
CA THR A 216 -21.72 -140.17 49.41
C THR A 216 -23.04 -139.75 50.10
N HIS A 217 -23.77 -138.76 49.54
CA HIS A 217 -25.25 -138.52 49.55
C HIS A 217 -26.03 -138.37 50.91
N GLN A 218 -27.17 -137.67 51.05
CA GLN A 218 -28.40 -137.56 50.22
C GLN A 218 -29.13 -136.18 50.26
N HIS A 219 -30.31 -136.08 49.62
CA HIS A 219 -31.25 -134.94 49.42
C HIS A 219 -32.60 -135.18 50.17
N PRO A 220 -33.70 -134.36 50.09
CA PRO A 220 -33.96 -133.06 49.42
C PRO A 220 -34.31 -131.92 50.46
N THR A 221 -35.26 -130.94 50.41
CA THR A 221 -36.45 -130.58 49.58
C THR A 221 -36.74 -129.04 49.59
N ALA A 222 -37.89 -128.56 49.09
CA ALA A 222 -38.05 -127.21 48.49
C ALA A 222 -39.46 -126.54 48.60
N ALA A 223 -39.52 -125.19 48.69
CA ALA A 223 -40.66 -124.28 48.38
C ALA A 223 -40.15 -122.82 48.24
N ASN A 224 -40.32 -122.08 47.12
CA ASN A 224 -41.46 -121.23 46.65
C ASN A 224 -41.63 -119.87 47.41
N THR A 225 -41.94 -118.70 46.83
CA THR A 225 -42.54 -118.33 45.50
C THR A 225 -42.12 -116.90 45.00
N GLN A 226 -42.64 -116.46 43.84
CA GLN A 226 -42.25 -115.32 42.97
C GLN A 226 -42.67 -113.88 43.39
N GLY A 227 -42.15 -112.84 42.69
CA GLY A 227 -42.71 -111.47 42.63
C GLY A 227 -42.00 -110.54 41.61
N HIS A 228 -42.75 -109.83 40.75
CA HIS A 228 -42.28 -108.92 39.67
C HIS A 228 -41.91 -107.50 40.20
N SER A 229 -41.11 -106.64 39.52
CA SER A 229 -41.44 -105.97 38.23
C SER A 229 -40.27 -105.24 37.54
N GLU A 230 -40.50 -104.88 36.28
CA GLU A 230 -39.65 -104.19 35.27
C GLU A 230 -40.01 -102.67 35.18
N PRO A 231 -39.59 -101.80 34.19
CA PRO A 231 -38.65 -101.96 33.05
C PRO A 231 -37.69 -100.75 32.77
N SER A 232 -36.99 -100.81 31.61
CA SER A 232 -36.72 -99.67 30.68
C SER A 232 -35.56 -98.66 30.95
N VAL A 233 -34.86 -98.11 29.94
CA VAL A 233 -34.61 -98.52 28.52
C VAL A 233 -33.49 -97.66 27.88
N VAL A 234 -32.68 -98.22 26.95
CA VAL A 234 -31.89 -97.50 25.90
C VAL A 234 -30.74 -96.55 26.38
N ASN A 235 -29.59 -96.35 25.70
CA ASN A 235 -29.14 -96.70 24.34
C ASN A 235 -27.68 -97.22 24.28
N ASN A 236 -27.34 -97.98 23.24
CA ASN A 236 -25.98 -98.21 22.75
C ASN A 236 -25.75 -97.26 21.52
N PRO A 237 -24.55 -97.03 20.94
CA PRO A 237 -24.00 -98.03 20.01
C PRO A 237 -22.46 -98.04 19.78
N SER A 238 -21.97 -99.16 19.21
CA SER A 238 -20.86 -99.24 18.22
C SER A 238 -19.42 -98.83 18.62
N SER A 239 -18.34 -99.31 18.00
CA SER A 239 -18.00 -100.50 17.17
C SER A 239 -16.46 -100.55 17.11
N ARG A 240 -15.75 -101.69 17.11
CA ARG A 240 -15.52 -102.65 16.00
C ARG A 240 -14.70 -103.83 16.59
N VAL A 241 -15.02 -105.10 16.35
CA VAL A 241 -14.74 -105.95 15.16
C VAL A 241 -13.31 -106.55 15.11
N THR A 242 -13.24 -107.87 15.32
CA THR A 242 -12.15 -108.84 14.98
C THR A 242 -10.77 -108.66 15.66
N THR A 243 -9.96 -109.71 15.85
CA THR A 243 -9.98 -111.09 15.29
C THR A 243 -10.03 -112.19 16.37
N SER A 244 -10.48 -113.38 15.97
CA SER A 244 -10.27 -114.64 16.71
C SER A 244 -9.12 -115.42 16.08
N PRO A 245 -8.17 -115.92 16.90
CA PRO A 245 -7.33 -117.04 16.48
C PRO A 245 -7.31 -118.19 17.51
N ALA A 246 -7.68 -119.38 17.02
CA ALA A 246 -7.33 -120.73 17.50
C ALA A 246 -7.52 -121.13 18.99
N PRO A 247 -7.99 -122.36 19.28
CA PRO A 247 -7.94 -122.94 20.62
C PRO A 247 -6.50 -123.34 20.97
N PHE A 248 -5.75 -122.41 21.57
CA PHE A 248 -4.56 -122.78 22.33
C PHE A 248 -4.95 -123.71 23.49
N PRO A 249 -4.07 -124.65 23.89
CA PRO A 249 -4.41 -125.65 24.90
C PRO A 249 -4.87 -124.97 26.19
N VAL A 250 -5.84 -125.58 26.87
CA VAL A 250 -6.27 -125.15 28.22
C VAL A 250 -5.00 -125.03 29.07
N PRO A 251 -4.62 -123.82 29.52
CA PRO A 251 -3.38 -123.66 30.25
C PRO A 251 -3.43 -124.52 31.50
N ASN A 252 -2.32 -125.21 31.79
CA ASN A 252 -2.15 -125.90 33.06
C ASN A 252 -2.55 -124.92 34.18
N PRO A 253 -3.40 -125.27 35.16
CA PRO A 253 -3.92 -124.33 36.17
C PRO A 253 -2.86 -123.40 36.78
N ALA A 254 -1.61 -123.88 36.93
CA ALA A 254 -0.45 -123.08 37.31
C ALA A 254 -0.20 -121.84 36.43
N GLU A 255 -0.24 -121.95 35.10
CA GLU A 255 -0.02 -120.83 34.16
C GLU A 255 -1.17 -119.82 34.22
N ARG A 256 -2.42 -120.29 34.35
CA ARG A 256 -3.58 -119.41 34.47
C ARG A 256 -3.61 -118.68 35.81
N MET A 257 -3.22 -119.36 36.89
CA MET A 257 -2.96 -118.73 38.19
C MET A 257 -1.82 -117.71 38.12
N LEU A 258 -0.73 -117.99 37.40
CA LEU A 258 0.37 -117.04 37.22
C LEU A 258 -0.05 -115.80 36.41
N ALA A 259 -0.86 -115.98 35.37
CA ALA A 259 -1.41 -114.87 34.59
C ALA A 259 -2.37 -114.00 35.42
N LEU A 260 -3.31 -114.61 36.15
CA LEU A 260 -4.20 -113.93 37.08
C LEU A 260 -3.41 -113.23 38.19
N ARG A 261 -2.34 -113.84 38.72
CA ARG A 261 -1.50 -113.23 39.74
C ARG A 261 -0.79 -111.98 39.23
N ASN A 262 -0.17 -112.05 38.05
CA ASN A 262 0.42 -110.88 37.39
C ASN A 262 -0.61 -109.79 37.08
N GLN A 263 -1.86 -110.15 36.77
CA GLN A 263 -2.96 -109.20 36.60
C GLN A 263 -3.34 -108.54 37.93
N ILE A 264 -3.51 -109.31 39.02
CA ILE A 264 -3.81 -108.82 40.36
C ILE A 264 -2.70 -107.87 40.85
N ASP A 265 -1.43 -108.26 40.75
CA ASP A 265 -0.30 -107.43 41.19
C ASP A 265 -0.19 -106.13 40.36
N ARG A 266 -0.51 -106.16 39.05
CA ARG A 266 -0.63 -104.96 38.21
C ARG A 266 -1.81 -104.07 38.64
N THR A 267 -3.00 -104.63 38.82
CA THR A 267 -4.19 -103.87 39.26
C THR A 267 -3.96 -103.26 40.64
N VAL A 268 -3.30 -103.96 41.57
CA VAL A 268 -2.88 -103.42 42.88
C VAL A 268 -1.86 -102.29 42.72
N SER A 269 -0.88 -102.41 41.82
CA SER A 269 0.05 -101.32 41.50
C SER A 269 -0.68 -100.09 40.96
N THR A 270 -1.66 -100.27 40.06
CA THR A 270 -2.50 -99.18 39.54
C THR A 270 -3.36 -98.56 40.63
N ILE A 271 -4.04 -99.37 41.46
CA ILE A 271 -4.83 -98.88 42.61
C ILE A 271 -3.96 -98.02 43.53
N ASN A 272 -2.74 -98.46 43.86
CA ASN A 272 -1.83 -97.71 44.73
C ASN A 272 -1.40 -96.38 44.10
N ALA A 273 -1.14 -96.33 42.79
CA ALA A 273 -0.81 -95.10 42.08
C ALA A 273 -2.01 -94.12 42.00
N THR A 274 -3.20 -94.62 41.68
CA THR A 274 -4.44 -93.84 41.61
C THR A 274 -4.87 -93.36 43.01
N LEU A 275 -4.66 -94.17 44.05
CA LEU A 275 -4.90 -93.81 45.45
C LEU A 275 -3.93 -92.72 45.94
N LEU A 276 -2.63 -92.80 45.61
CA LEU A 276 -1.66 -91.75 45.93
C LEU A 276 -2.02 -90.44 45.22
N ARG A 277 -2.40 -90.49 43.93
CA ARG A 277 -2.89 -89.32 43.19
C ARG A 277 -4.17 -88.75 43.82
N LYS A 278 -5.11 -89.60 44.23
CA LYS A 278 -6.33 -89.18 44.95
C LYS A 278 -5.96 -88.49 46.26
N GLN A 279 -5.08 -89.07 47.08
CA GLN A 279 -4.66 -88.48 48.37
C GLN A 279 -4.00 -87.12 48.20
N LEU A 280 -3.15 -86.93 47.18
CA LEU A 280 -2.53 -85.64 46.86
C LEU A 280 -3.58 -84.59 46.44
N LEU A 281 -4.47 -84.93 45.51
CA LEU A 281 -5.58 -84.05 45.09
C LEU A 281 -6.56 -83.75 46.22
N GLN A 282 -6.84 -84.73 47.08
CA GLN A 282 -7.73 -84.57 48.23
C GLN A 282 -7.08 -83.66 49.30
N ASN A 283 -5.76 -83.65 49.44
CA ASN A 283 -5.03 -82.67 50.26
C ASN A 283 -5.08 -81.26 49.65
N GLU A 284 -4.91 -81.11 48.33
CA GLU A 284 -5.09 -79.82 47.64
C GLU A 284 -6.52 -79.27 47.85
N VAL A 285 -7.54 -80.11 47.70
CA VAL A 285 -8.97 -79.75 47.83
C VAL A 285 -9.38 -79.46 49.26
N LEU A 286 -8.90 -80.21 50.27
CA LEU A 286 -9.32 -80.02 51.66
C LEU A 286 -8.54 -78.92 52.39
N ASN A 287 -7.25 -78.76 52.09
CA ASN A 287 -6.37 -77.88 52.88
C ASN A 287 -5.89 -76.65 52.09
N ILE A 288 -5.38 -76.84 50.88
CA ILE A 288 -4.66 -75.76 50.16
C ILE A 288 -5.64 -74.75 49.54
N ILE A 289 -6.57 -75.21 48.71
CA ILE A 289 -7.49 -74.32 48.00
C ILE A 289 -8.47 -73.60 48.97
N PRO A 290 -9.01 -74.25 50.03
CA PRO A 290 -9.82 -73.57 51.03
C PRO A 290 -9.05 -72.50 51.82
N ALA A 291 -7.78 -72.74 52.17
CA ALA A 291 -6.93 -71.74 52.82
C ALA A 291 -6.67 -70.54 51.90
N GLN A 292 -6.38 -70.77 50.62
CA GLN A 292 -6.22 -69.71 49.62
C GLN A 292 -7.53 -68.93 49.39
N LEU A 293 -8.69 -69.59 49.43
CA LEU A 293 -10.00 -68.93 49.35
C LEU A 293 -10.31 -68.08 50.59
N GLN A 294 -9.98 -68.57 51.78
CA GLN A 294 -10.15 -67.79 53.01
C GLN A 294 -9.22 -66.57 53.03
N GLN A 295 -7.95 -66.74 52.65
CA GLN A 295 -6.98 -65.65 52.53
C GLN A 295 -7.41 -64.60 51.49
N SER A 296 -7.93 -65.02 50.34
CA SER A 296 -8.49 -64.13 49.31
C SER A 296 -9.69 -63.34 49.85
N ARG A 297 -10.63 -63.99 50.53
CA ARG A 297 -11.82 -63.35 51.13
C ARG A 297 -11.48 -62.37 52.25
N ASP A 298 -10.53 -62.69 53.10
CA ASP A 298 -10.10 -61.78 54.18
C ASP A 298 -9.28 -60.60 53.65
N ALA A 299 -8.46 -60.81 52.60
CA ALA A 299 -7.85 -59.71 51.87
C ALA A 299 -8.91 -58.82 51.16
N ALA A 300 -9.98 -59.41 50.61
CA ALA A 300 -11.06 -58.64 49.97
C ALA A 300 -11.84 -57.80 50.99
N ARG A 301 -12.10 -58.35 52.19
CA ARG A 301 -12.66 -57.61 53.34
C ARG A 301 -11.77 -56.42 53.73
N ALA A 302 -10.46 -56.65 53.85
CA ALA A 302 -9.50 -55.59 54.21
C ALA A 302 -9.44 -54.47 53.14
N ILE A 303 -9.40 -54.82 51.85
CA ILE A 303 -9.45 -53.84 50.76
C ILE A 303 -10.77 -53.06 50.79
N SER A 304 -11.91 -53.74 50.97
CA SER A 304 -13.23 -53.10 51.05
C SER A 304 -13.36 -52.13 52.24
N ALA A 305 -12.82 -52.49 53.41
CA ALA A 305 -12.81 -51.60 54.58
C ALA A 305 -11.95 -50.35 54.34
N ASN A 306 -10.75 -50.53 53.77
CA ASN A 306 -9.89 -49.41 53.38
C ASN A 306 -10.56 -48.50 52.33
N LEU A 307 -11.26 -49.08 51.34
CA LEU A 307 -11.97 -48.33 50.31
C LEU A 307 -13.10 -47.47 50.92
N SER A 308 -13.87 -48.01 51.86
CA SER A 308 -14.88 -47.24 52.62
C SER A 308 -14.25 -46.08 53.40
N ALA A 309 -13.16 -46.34 54.15
CA ALA A 309 -12.48 -45.31 54.93
C ALA A 309 -11.86 -44.20 54.05
N ARG A 310 -11.28 -44.56 52.89
CA ARG A 310 -10.78 -43.59 51.91
C ARG A 310 -11.93 -42.79 51.25
N GLN A 311 -13.10 -43.40 51.03
CA GLN A 311 -14.26 -42.71 50.47
C GLN A 311 -14.87 -41.70 51.45
N GLU A 312 -14.88 -42.00 52.75
CA GLU A 312 -15.26 -41.05 53.81
C GLU A 312 -14.28 -39.87 53.88
N GLN A 313 -12.96 -40.13 53.82
CA GLN A 313 -11.94 -39.08 53.72
C GLN A 313 -12.16 -38.19 52.49
N LEU A 314 -12.48 -38.77 51.32
CA LEU A 314 -12.75 -38.00 50.10
C LEU A 314 -14.00 -37.11 50.25
N ASN A 315 -15.05 -37.61 50.89
CA ASN A 315 -16.25 -36.83 51.16
C ASN A 315 -15.96 -35.66 52.13
N ALA A 316 -15.14 -35.88 53.17
CA ALA A 316 -14.70 -34.83 54.09
C ALA A 316 -13.85 -33.75 53.40
N LEU A 317 -12.90 -34.13 52.54
CA LEU A 317 -12.11 -33.17 51.75
C LEU A 317 -12.97 -32.38 50.76
N LYS A 318 -13.95 -33.03 50.09
CA LYS A 318 -14.92 -32.37 49.21
C LYS A 318 -15.73 -31.28 49.91
N ILE A 319 -16.03 -31.43 51.21
CA ILE A 319 -16.66 -30.38 52.02
C ILE A 319 -15.67 -29.24 52.30
N LYS A 320 -14.41 -29.55 52.66
CA LYS A 320 -13.38 -28.53 52.91
C LYS A 320 -13.11 -27.66 51.67
N ILE A 321 -12.96 -28.24 50.49
CA ILE A 321 -12.69 -27.46 49.27
C ILE A 321 -13.89 -26.59 48.86
N ALA A 322 -15.12 -27.08 49.05
CA ALA A 322 -16.33 -26.27 48.81
C ALA A 322 -16.42 -25.06 49.75
N LEU A 323 -16.06 -25.22 51.03
CA LEU A 323 -15.96 -24.11 51.99
C LEU A 323 -14.80 -23.16 51.67
N SER A 324 -13.64 -23.71 51.28
CA SER A 324 -12.47 -22.92 50.86
C SER A 324 -12.79 -22.03 49.65
N LYS A 325 -13.50 -22.59 48.66
CA LYS A 325 -13.99 -21.87 47.49
C LYS A 325 -15.01 -20.78 47.84
N ALA A 326 -15.97 -21.05 48.73
CA ALA A 326 -16.94 -20.04 49.15
C ALA A 326 -16.27 -18.83 49.82
N GLU A 327 -15.18 -19.04 50.58
CA GLU A 327 -14.39 -17.94 51.15
C GLU A 327 -13.49 -17.26 50.10
N LEU A 328 -13.03 -17.95 49.04
CA LEU A 328 -12.38 -17.32 47.88
C LEU A 328 -13.34 -16.40 47.12
N ASP A 329 -14.53 -16.89 46.75
CA ASP A 329 -15.56 -16.11 46.06
C ASP A 329 -15.91 -14.85 46.88
N ARG A 330 -15.97 -14.99 48.22
CA ARG A 330 -16.15 -13.88 49.17
C ARG A 330 -14.96 -12.90 49.18
N LEU A 331 -13.72 -13.38 49.28
CA LEU A 331 -12.53 -12.51 49.28
C LEU A 331 -12.37 -11.79 47.94
N GLU A 332 -12.69 -12.44 46.81
CA GLU A 332 -12.69 -11.82 45.48
C GLU A 332 -13.71 -10.66 45.40
N SER A 333 -14.90 -10.85 46.00
CA SER A 333 -15.94 -9.81 46.07
C SER A 333 -15.53 -8.56 46.88
N VAL A 334 -14.55 -8.69 47.78
CA VAL A 334 -13.93 -7.56 48.52
C VAL A 334 -12.75 -6.98 47.74
N LEU A 335 -11.93 -7.84 47.12
CA LEU A 335 -10.72 -7.43 46.40
C LEU A 335 -11.03 -6.58 45.17
N LYS A 336 -12.07 -6.93 44.39
CA LYS A 336 -12.46 -6.20 43.17
C LYS A 336 -12.80 -4.71 43.43
N PRO A 337 -13.72 -4.36 44.36
CA PRO A 337 -13.98 -2.95 44.70
C PRO A 337 -12.75 -2.20 45.22
N VAL A 338 -11.90 -2.83 46.03
CA VAL A 338 -10.68 -2.21 46.58
C VAL A 338 -9.68 -1.94 45.45
N GLN A 339 -9.51 -2.87 44.50
CA GLN A 339 -8.69 -2.65 43.31
C GLN A 339 -9.21 -1.49 42.46
N THR A 340 -10.52 -1.44 42.16
CA THR A 340 -11.10 -0.34 41.38
C THR A 340 -10.94 1.02 42.08
N SER A 341 -11.10 1.08 43.41
CA SER A 341 -10.87 2.31 44.18
C SER A 341 -9.41 2.75 44.14
N LYS A 342 -8.47 1.80 44.22
CA LYS A 342 -7.03 2.05 44.10
C LYS A 342 -6.69 2.63 42.71
N GLU A 343 -7.15 1.99 41.64
CA GLU A 343 -6.90 2.40 40.25
C GLU A 343 -7.47 3.81 39.95
N GLN A 344 -8.65 4.13 40.48
CA GLN A 344 -9.24 5.47 40.38
C GLN A 344 -8.38 6.54 41.09
N GLN A 345 -7.84 6.24 42.27
CA GLN A 345 -6.95 7.16 42.99
C GLN A 345 -5.58 7.31 42.30
N GLU A 346 -5.01 6.23 41.75
CA GLU A 346 -3.78 6.29 40.95
C GLU A 346 -3.95 7.15 39.70
N SER A 347 -5.08 7.02 38.98
CA SER A 347 -5.40 7.90 37.84
C SER A 347 -5.52 9.36 38.27
N LEU A 348 -6.29 9.64 39.32
CA LEU A 348 -6.50 11.01 39.81
C LEU A 348 -5.18 11.68 40.23
N VAL A 349 -4.30 10.97 40.95
CA VAL A 349 -2.96 11.46 41.30
C VAL A 349 -2.13 11.72 40.04
N ALA A 350 -2.18 10.84 39.04
CA ALA A 350 -1.46 11.03 37.78
C ALA A 350 -1.97 12.22 36.96
N ASP A 351 -3.29 12.45 36.92
CA ASP A 351 -3.91 13.57 36.19
C ASP A 351 -3.56 14.92 36.85
N ILE A 352 -3.64 15.01 38.19
CA ILE A 352 -3.22 16.20 38.95
C ILE A 352 -1.70 16.44 38.79
N GLN A 353 -0.88 15.39 38.80
CA GLN A 353 0.57 15.50 38.57
C GLN A 353 0.89 16.02 37.16
N ARG A 354 0.11 15.68 36.13
CA ARG A 354 0.26 16.23 34.78
C ARG A 354 -0.07 17.73 34.74
N GLU A 355 -1.17 18.16 35.37
CA GLU A 355 -1.54 19.59 35.38
C GLU A 355 -0.55 20.41 36.23
N TYR A 356 -0.06 19.89 37.36
CA TYR A 356 1.04 20.51 38.11
C TYR A 356 2.29 20.70 37.23
N ASN A 357 2.72 19.64 36.53
CA ASN A 357 3.90 19.70 35.64
C ASN A 357 3.69 20.69 34.48
N ARG A 358 2.46 20.80 33.95
CA ARG A 358 2.08 21.76 32.91
C ARG A 358 2.14 23.20 33.41
N LEU A 359 1.52 23.50 34.55
CA LEU A 359 1.58 24.83 35.18
C LEU A 359 3.04 25.24 35.46
N ASN A 360 3.84 24.32 36.01
CA ASN A 360 5.24 24.57 36.30
C ASN A 360 6.05 24.84 35.00
N ARG A 361 5.81 24.08 33.92
CA ARG A 361 6.42 24.32 32.60
C ARG A 361 6.03 25.68 32.00
N THR A 362 4.77 26.09 32.10
CA THR A 362 4.33 27.41 31.62
C THR A 362 5.07 28.53 32.35
N LEU A 363 5.31 28.37 33.65
CA LEU A 363 6.00 29.36 34.48
C LEU A 363 7.53 29.40 34.28
N ASP A 364 8.19 28.25 34.30
CA ASP A 364 9.66 28.15 34.28
C ASP A 364 10.27 28.21 32.86
N ILE A 365 9.49 27.89 31.82
CA ILE A 365 9.99 27.74 30.45
C ILE A 365 9.28 28.67 29.48
N GLU A 366 7.95 28.61 29.39
CA GLU A 366 7.23 29.23 28.27
C GLU A 366 7.12 30.76 28.42
N LEU A 367 6.80 31.25 29.62
CA LEU A 367 6.77 32.70 29.91
C LEU A 367 8.17 33.36 29.79
N PRO A 368 9.28 32.79 30.34
CA PRO A 368 10.63 33.32 30.11
C PRO A 368 11.07 33.32 28.63
N GLN A 369 10.67 32.32 27.85
CA GLN A 369 10.99 32.27 26.42
C GLN A 369 10.28 33.37 25.62
N ARG A 370 9.00 33.65 25.91
CA ARG A 370 8.25 34.76 25.32
C ARG A 370 8.88 36.11 25.67
N GLU A 371 9.23 36.31 26.93
CA GLU A 371 9.90 37.52 27.40
C GLU A 371 11.26 37.74 26.70
N LYS A 372 12.09 36.71 26.56
CA LYS A 372 13.33 36.78 25.77
C LYS A 372 13.06 37.14 24.31
N ALA A 373 12.02 36.56 23.70
CA ALA A 373 11.65 36.87 22.32
C ALA A 373 11.17 38.34 22.16
N ARG A 374 10.41 38.88 23.11
CA ARG A 374 10.06 40.32 23.16
C ARG A 374 11.30 41.20 23.29
N GLN A 375 12.24 40.86 24.18
CA GLN A 375 13.49 41.61 24.34
C GLN A 375 14.35 41.61 23.07
N GLU A 376 14.41 40.48 22.34
CA GLU A 376 15.08 40.42 21.03
C GLU A 376 14.37 41.25 19.94
N ARG A 377 13.04 41.30 19.93
CA ARG A 377 12.27 42.17 19.01
C ARG A 377 12.49 43.65 19.36
N LEU A 378 12.40 44.00 20.63
CA LEU A 378 12.65 45.34 21.15
C LEU A 378 14.07 45.82 20.81
N ALA A 379 15.10 45.04 21.07
CA ALA A 379 16.49 45.39 20.73
C ALA A 379 16.67 45.66 19.23
N LYS A 380 16.02 44.87 18.36
CA LYS A 380 16.01 45.08 16.91
C LYS A 380 15.28 46.36 16.51
N ARG A 381 14.16 46.72 17.15
CA ARG A 381 13.47 48.00 16.93
C ARG A 381 14.31 49.18 17.41
N THR A 382 14.89 49.11 18.61
CA THR A 382 15.77 50.16 19.16
C THR A 382 16.96 50.41 18.25
N TYR A 383 17.59 49.37 17.69
CA TYR A 383 18.67 49.53 16.70
C TYR A 383 18.23 50.24 15.42
N ARG A 384 17.01 49.97 14.92
CA ARG A 384 16.45 50.69 13.76
C ARG A 384 16.14 52.15 14.09
N ASP A 385 15.55 52.42 15.26
CA ASP A 385 15.19 53.76 15.69
C ASP A 385 16.42 54.65 15.94
N THR A 386 17.51 54.11 16.50
CA THR A 386 18.76 54.87 16.70
C THR A 386 19.53 55.12 15.40
N ASN A 387 19.31 54.33 14.34
CA ASN A 387 19.95 54.52 13.03
C ASN A 387 19.05 55.22 11.99
N LYS A 388 17.84 55.67 12.36
CA LYS A 388 16.85 56.21 11.40
C LYS A 388 17.29 57.50 10.68
N ASP A 389 18.14 58.28 11.33
CA ASP A 389 18.68 59.55 10.84
C ASP A 389 20.09 59.40 10.24
N ASN A 390 20.61 58.16 10.17
CA ASN A 390 21.89 57.86 9.55
C ASN A 390 21.78 57.87 8.01
N VAL A 391 22.89 58.18 7.33
CA VAL A 391 22.95 58.34 5.87
C VAL A 391 22.67 57.01 5.16
N ASP A 392 23.28 55.92 5.64
CA ASP A 392 23.02 54.55 5.15
C ASP A 392 21.79 53.91 5.81
N TYR A 393 20.63 54.59 5.73
CA TYR A 393 19.36 54.10 6.30
C TYR A 393 18.93 52.70 5.80
N VAL A 394 19.48 52.20 4.69
CA VAL A 394 19.27 50.81 4.24
C VAL A 394 19.66 49.79 5.33
N GLN A 395 20.60 50.13 6.21
CA GLN A 395 20.99 49.31 7.37
C GLN A 395 19.99 49.40 8.55
N ALA A 396 19.15 50.44 8.58
CA ALA A 396 18.10 50.65 9.58
C ALA A 396 16.73 50.07 9.16
N LEU A 397 16.66 49.39 8.01
CA LEU A 397 15.51 48.58 7.60
C LEU A 397 15.61 47.14 8.12
N SER A 398 14.47 46.46 8.23
CA SER A 398 14.46 45.00 8.31
C SER A 398 14.98 44.40 7.00
N ALA A 399 15.64 43.24 7.05
CA ALA A 399 16.26 42.62 5.87
C ALA A 399 15.27 42.39 4.70
N LEU A 400 14.00 42.10 5.01
CA LEU A 400 12.94 41.98 4.01
C LEU A 400 12.63 43.33 3.34
N ASN A 401 12.44 44.39 4.11
CA ASN A 401 12.13 45.72 3.57
C ASN A 401 13.33 46.31 2.82
N ALA A 402 14.55 46.06 3.28
CA ALA A 402 15.78 46.41 2.55
C ALA A 402 15.88 45.67 1.19
N HIS A 403 15.49 44.39 1.13
CA HIS A 403 15.46 43.63 -0.13
C HIS A 403 14.40 44.19 -1.09
N SER A 404 13.17 44.41 -0.61
CA SER A 404 12.08 44.99 -1.41
C SER A 404 12.41 46.38 -1.95
N LEU A 405 13.05 47.24 -1.13
CA LEU A 405 13.52 48.56 -1.56
C LEU A 405 14.55 48.46 -2.69
N ASN A 406 15.54 47.57 -2.56
CA ASN A 406 16.56 47.39 -3.60
C ASN A 406 15.95 46.88 -4.93
N LEU A 407 14.97 45.97 -4.88
CA LEU A 407 14.24 45.53 -6.07
C LEU A 407 13.44 46.68 -6.72
N ALA A 408 12.75 47.50 -5.91
CA ALA A 408 12.00 48.65 -6.42
C ALA A 408 12.91 49.68 -7.09
N ILE A 409 14.05 50.01 -6.49
CA ILE A 409 15.06 50.92 -7.07
C ILE A 409 15.57 50.35 -8.40
N GLN A 410 15.99 49.08 -8.45
CA GLN A 410 16.49 48.45 -9.68
C GLN A 410 15.43 48.41 -10.80
N SER A 411 14.17 48.20 -10.46
CA SER A 411 13.07 48.19 -11.44
C SER A 411 12.83 49.59 -12.04
N ASN A 412 12.77 50.62 -11.20
CA ASN A 412 12.57 52.00 -11.66
C ASN A 412 13.77 52.52 -12.46
N TYR A 413 15.00 52.21 -12.03
CA TYR A 413 16.21 52.63 -12.74
C TYR A 413 16.23 52.08 -14.18
N ARG A 414 15.90 50.78 -14.36
CA ARG A 414 15.78 50.17 -15.70
C ARG A 414 14.73 50.85 -16.57
N GLN A 415 13.59 51.22 -15.99
CA GLN A 415 12.52 51.91 -16.72
C GLN A 415 12.97 53.31 -17.16
N ILE A 416 13.62 54.09 -16.27
CA ILE A 416 14.13 55.42 -16.60
C ILE A 416 15.27 55.34 -17.64
N ASP A 417 16.17 54.35 -17.53
CA ASP A 417 17.20 54.11 -18.55
C ASP A 417 16.61 53.69 -19.91
N GLN A 418 15.55 52.88 -19.92
CA GLN A 418 14.84 52.54 -21.15
C GLN A 418 14.20 53.79 -21.77
N THR A 419 13.47 54.59 -21.00
CA THR A 419 12.89 55.86 -21.47
C THR A 419 13.96 56.84 -21.95
N ARG A 420 15.18 56.80 -21.38
CA ARG A 420 16.31 57.60 -21.86
C ARG A 420 16.80 57.13 -23.22
N LEU A 421 16.92 55.82 -23.43
CA LEU A 421 17.31 55.26 -24.73
C LEU A 421 16.25 55.53 -25.81
N GLU A 422 14.97 55.40 -25.46
CA GLU A 422 13.84 55.78 -26.32
C GLU A 422 13.91 57.28 -26.70
N LYS A 423 14.03 58.18 -25.71
CA LYS A 423 14.15 59.63 -25.96
C LYS A 423 15.42 60.03 -26.71
N CYS A 424 16.52 59.29 -26.56
CA CYS A 424 17.72 59.50 -27.36
C CYS A 424 17.53 59.06 -28.83
N SER A 425 16.66 58.09 -29.12
CA SER A 425 16.29 57.70 -30.49
C SER A 425 15.35 58.73 -31.09
N ASP A 426 14.25 59.06 -30.39
CA ASP A 426 13.30 60.11 -30.79
C ASP A 426 14.04 61.42 -31.15
N ALA A 427 15.01 61.83 -30.31
CA ALA A 427 15.79 63.04 -30.49
C ALA A 427 16.73 62.99 -31.71
N TYR A 428 17.24 61.81 -32.06
CA TYR A 428 18.07 61.62 -33.26
C TYR A 428 17.23 61.81 -34.53
N ASP A 429 16.03 61.23 -34.55
CA ASP A 429 15.14 61.22 -35.70
C ASP A 429 14.57 62.62 -36.01
N ILE A 430 14.25 63.43 -35.00
CA ILE A 430 13.81 64.83 -35.20
C ILE A 430 14.96 65.82 -35.43
N ALA A 431 16.19 65.51 -34.99
CA ALA A 431 17.30 66.46 -34.98
C ALA A 431 17.67 66.98 -36.37
N ASP A 432 17.68 66.16 -37.42
CA ASP A 432 18.04 66.61 -38.77
C ASP A 432 16.99 67.59 -39.34
N ALA A 433 15.70 67.27 -39.16
CA ALA A 433 14.59 68.11 -39.62
C ALA A 433 14.56 69.48 -38.91
N VAL A 434 14.74 69.50 -37.58
CA VAL A 434 14.79 70.74 -36.80
C VAL A 434 16.07 71.53 -37.13
N TYR A 435 17.20 70.85 -37.30
CA TYR A 435 18.48 71.45 -37.67
C TYR A 435 18.42 72.17 -39.01
N ILE A 436 17.94 71.50 -40.07
CA ILE A 436 17.93 72.08 -41.41
C ILE A 436 16.87 73.19 -41.51
N LYS A 437 15.69 73.02 -40.89
CA LYS A 437 14.69 74.10 -40.79
C LYS A 437 15.29 75.36 -40.15
N THR A 438 15.97 75.22 -39.02
CA THR A 438 16.58 76.35 -38.30
C THR A 438 17.74 76.95 -39.07
N LEU A 439 18.52 76.15 -39.81
CA LEU A 439 19.58 76.63 -40.69
C LEU A 439 19.02 77.50 -41.82
N VAL A 440 17.94 77.06 -42.48
CA VAL A 440 17.25 77.82 -43.53
C VAL A 440 16.65 79.11 -42.98
N GLU A 441 15.94 79.05 -41.84
CA GLU A 441 15.35 80.25 -41.22
C GLU A 441 16.41 81.26 -40.76
N THR A 442 17.56 80.80 -40.26
CA THR A 442 18.66 81.66 -39.81
C THR A 442 19.37 82.31 -40.99
N LYS A 443 19.68 81.54 -42.06
CA LYS A 443 20.29 82.10 -43.27
C LYS A 443 19.33 83.02 -44.03
N LYS A 444 18.01 82.77 -44.02
CA LYS A 444 16.99 83.65 -44.64
C LYS A 444 16.89 85.03 -43.96
N LYS A 445 17.30 85.16 -42.69
CA LYS A 445 17.38 86.43 -41.96
C LYS A 445 18.65 87.24 -42.32
N ALA A 446 19.67 86.61 -42.90
CA ALA A 446 20.84 87.30 -43.46
C ALA A 446 20.53 87.75 -44.90
N SER A 447 20.26 89.04 -45.09
CA SER A 447 19.61 89.61 -46.30
C SER A 447 20.42 89.58 -47.61
N THR A 448 21.56 88.89 -47.64
CA THR A 448 22.31 88.55 -48.85
C THR A 448 22.67 87.07 -48.82
N ALA A 449 21.88 86.23 -49.50
CA ALA A 449 22.22 84.82 -49.68
C ALA A 449 23.55 84.71 -50.46
N SER A 450 24.57 84.16 -49.80
CA SER A 450 25.82 83.76 -50.47
C SER A 450 25.55 82.59 -51.39
N ASP A 451 26.40 82.40 -52.40
CA ASP A 451 26.24 81.28 -53.35
C ASP A 451 26.40 79.93 -52.63
N GLU A 452 27.16 79.89 -51.53
CA GLU A 452 27.18 78.80 -50.54
C GLU A 452 25.80 78.53 -49.91
N ALA A 453 25.07 79.55 -49.47
CA ALA A 453 23.78 79.39 -48.82
C ALA A 453 22.69 78.92 -49.81
N LEU A 454 22.75 79.41 -51.05
CA LEU A 454 21.92 78.90 -52.15
C LEU A 454 22.28 77.45 -52.50
N ALA A 455 23.57 77.09 -52.52
CA ALA A 455 24.02 75.73 -52.76
C ALA A 455 23.59 74.75 -51.65
N LEU A 456 23.72 75.10 -50.36
CA LEU A 456 23.22 74.26 -49.26
C LEU A 456 21.70 74.03 -49.36
N TYR A 457 20.93 75.06 -49.73
CA TYR A 457 19.48 74.93 -49.93
C TYR A 457 19.13 74.04 -51.13
N ALA A 458 19.82 74.20 -52.25
CA ALA A 458 19.64 73.37 -53.43
C ALA A 458 20.04 71.90 -53.19
N ILE A 459 21.16 71.67 -52.49
CA ILE A 459 21.61 70.34 -52.06
C ILE A 459 20.57 69.70 -51.13
N HIS A 460 19.97 70.44 -50.21
CA HIS A 460 18.91 69.93 -49.33
C HIS A 460 17.62 69.57 -50.09
N LEU A 461 17.13 70.43 -50.99
CA LEU A 461 15.95 70.11 -51.81
C LEU A 461 16.19 68.90 -52.74
N ALA A 462 17.40 68.79 -53.30
CA ALA A 462 17.80 67.61 -54.06
C ALA A 462 17.93 66.37 -53.16
N HIS A 463 18.43 66.52 -51.93
CA HIS A 463 18.50 65.43 -50.94
C HIS A 463 17.10 64.93 -50.56
N ILE A 464 16.11 65.80 -50.30
CA ILE A 464 14.71 65.40 -50.05
C ILE A 464 14.14 64.59 -51.21
N LYS A 465 14.43 64.99 -52.46
CA LYS A 465 14.03 64.21 -53.65
C LYS A 465 14.75 62.86 -53.73
N CYS A 466 16.02 62.80 -53.32
CA CYS A 466 16.77 61.53 -53.22
C CYS A 466 16.24 60.62 -52.11
N THR A 467 15.89 61.15 -50.93
CA THR A 467 15.33 60.35 -49.83
C THR A 467 13.94 59.86 -50.16
N ALA A 468 13.06 60.69 -50.74
CA ALA A 468 11.73 60.24 -51.19
C ALA A 468 11.82 59.13 -52.26
N ALA A 469 12.77 59.22 -53.20
CA ALA A 469 13.02 58.15 -54.18
C ALA A 469 13.61 56.90 -53.52
N SER A 470 14.58 57.07 -52.62
CA SER A 470 15.18 56.00 -51.82
C SER A 470 14.14 55.32 -50.91
N GLU A 471 13.17 56.05 -50.37
CA GLU A 471 12.04 55.49 -49.62
C GLU A 471 11.12 54.66 -50.51
N GLN A 472 10.80 55.13 -51.73
CA GLN A 472 10.02 54.35 -52.68
C GLN A 472 10.75 53.09 -53.18
N GLN A 473 12.09 53.17 -53.31
CA GLN A 473 12.95 52.02 -53.54
C GLN A 473 12.97 51.08 -52.33
N ASN A 474 13.21 51.58 -51.13
CA ASN A 474 13.22 50.82 -49.88
C ASN A 474 11.86 50.16 -49.61
N GLN A 475 10.74 50.80 -49.97
CA GLN A 475 9.40 50.20 -49.91
C GLN A 475 9.23 49.08 -50.95
N ALA A 476 9.81 49.22 -52.15
CA ALA A 476 9.83 48.15 -53.14
C ALA A 476 10.75 46.99 -52.73
N GLU A 477 11.90 47.28 -52.12
CA GLU A 477 12.84 46.29 -51.57
C GLU A 477 12.28 45.60 -50.31
N GLN A 478 11.56 46.32 -49.44
CA GLN A 478 10.78 45.75 -48.35
C GLN A 478 9.62 44.89 -48.86
N THR A 479 8.94 45.31 -49.92
CA THR A 479 7.89 44.50 -50.57
C THR A 479 8.50 43.25 -51.20
N LEU A 480 9.62 43.38 -51.91
CA LEU A 480 10.39 42.27 -52.48
C LEU A 480 10.84 41.28 -51.41
N THR A 481 11.51 41.74 -50.35
CA THR A 481 11.99 40.90 -49.24
C THR A 481 10.83 40.34 -48.40
N LYS A 482 9.69 41.02 -48.32
CA LYS A 482 8.43 40.49 -47.76
C LYS A 482 7.85 39.39 -48.64
N THR A 483 7.85 39.53 -49.98
CA THR A 483 7.43 38.46 -50.90
C THR A 483 8.42 37.28 -50.88
N GLU A 484 9.74 37.53 -50.78
CA GLU A 484 10.75 36.46 -50.65
C GLU A 484 10.66 35.72 -49.32
N SER A 485 10.55 36.44 -48.19
CA SER A 485 10.38 35.82 -46.88
C SER A 485 9.01 35.13 -46.75
N SER A 486 7.94 35.67 -47.35
CA SER A 486 6.66 34.98 -47.48
C SER A 486 6.79 33.72 -48.33
N LEU A 487 7.47 33.76 -49.49
CA LEU A 487 7.70 32.57 -50.33
C LEU A 487 8.57 31.53 -49.62
N GLN A 488 9.60 31.95 -48.88
CA GLN A 488 10.43 31.05 -48.06
C GLN A 488 9.64 30.47 -46.88
N HIS A 489 8.78 31.26 -46.23
CA HIS A 489 7.90 30.81 -45.16
C HIS A 489 6.83 29.85 -45.66
N THR A 490 6.17 30.13 -46.78
CA THR A 490 5.20 29.21 -47.41
C THR A 490 5.89 27.92 -47.86
N LYS A 491 7.13 27.99 -48.37
CA LYS A 491 7.95 26.79 -48.69
C LYS A 491 8.38 26.00 -47.45
N SER A 492 8.77 26.66 -46.36
CA SER A 492 9.15 25.99 -45.12
C SER A 492 7.94 25.41 -44.38
N LEU A 493 6.81 26.12 -44.36
CA LEU A 493 5.51 25.66 -43.87
C LEU A 493 4.96 24.50 -44.72
N HIS A 494 5.15 24.52 -46.04
CA HIS A 494 4.83 23.39 -46.92
C HIS A 494 5.70 22.17 -46.60
N ALA A 495 7.03 22.35 -46.49
CA ALA A 495 7.94 21.28 -46.09
C ALA A 495 7.66 20.77 -44.66
N GLU A 496 7.24 21.64 -43.75
CA GLU A 496 6.86 21.28 -42.38
C GLU A 496 5.53 20.52 -42.36
N LYS A 497 4.47 21.01 -43.03
CA LYS A 497 3.20 20.28 -43.14
C LYS A 497 3.39 18.94 -43.85
N LYS A 498 4.26 18.85 -44.85
CA LYS A 498 4.62 17.58 -45.49
C LYS A 498 5.32 16.62 -44.51
N ARG A 499 6.32 17.09 -43.74
CA ARG A 499 6.94 16.28 -42.66
C ARG A 499 5.95 15.90 -41.56
N ARG A 500 5.03 16.79 -41.18
CA ARG A 500 3.96 16.51 -40.21
C ARG A 500 3.00 15.45 -40.78
N LEU A 501 2.64 15.51 -42.06
CA LEU A 501 1.84 14.47 -42.71
C LEU A 501 2.58 13.13 -42.72
N GLU A 502 3.86 13.11 -43.11
CA GLU A 502 4.72 11.92 -43.08
C GLU A 502 4.82 11.33 -41.65
N GLN A 503 4.93 12.18 -40.63
CA GLN A 503 4.93 11.79 -39.21
C GLN A 503 3.55 11.29 -38.74
N THR A 504 2.45 11.95 -39.09
CA THR A 504 1.09 11.53 -38.69
C THR A 504 0.70 10.23 -39.38
N VAL A 505 1.15 9.99 -40.62
CA VAL A 505 1.01 8.68 -41.31
C VAL A 505 1.85 7.61 -40.60
N ALA A 506 3.12 7.86 -40.29
CA ALA A 506 3.95 6.91 -39.55
C ALA A 506 3.42 6.61 -38.13
N GLN A 507 2.82 7.61 -37.46
CA GLN A 507 2.12 7.42 -36.18
C GLN A 507 0.80 6.67 -36.34
N HIS A 508 0.07 6.87 -37.45
CA HIS A 508 -1.13 6.11 -37.76
C HIS A 508 -0.79 4.62 -37.99
N ASP A 509 0.33 4.31 -38.63
CA ASP A 509 0.85 2.93 -38.73
C ASP A 509 1.29 2.35 -37.38
N GLY A 510 1.85 3.17 -36.49
CA GLY A 510 2.10 2.80 -35.09
C GLY A 510 0.81 2.45 -34.34
N ILE A 511 -0.20 3.34 -34.39
CA ILE A 511 -1.52 3.15 -33.78
C ILE A 511 -2.27 1.97 -34.40
N ASN A 512 -2.06 1.66 -35.68
CA ASN A 512 -2.61 0.47 -36.30
C ASN A 512 -2.01 -0.81 -35.70
N ARG A 513 -0.69 -0.85 -35.45
CA ARG A 513 -0.06 -1.98 -34.74
C ARG A 513 -0.49 -2.08 -33.28
N GLU A 514 -0.63 -0.95 -32.58
CA GLU A 514 -1.15 -0.95 -31.20
C GLU A 514 -2.61 -1.42 -31.15
N LEU A 515 -3.45 -1.05 -32.12
CA LEU A 515 -4.82 -1.58 -32.26
C LEU A 515 -4.83 -3.07 -32.60
N GLU A 516 -3.90 -3.54 -33.42
CA GLU A 516 -3.76 -4.97 -33.77
C GLU A 516 -3.29 -5.78 -32.55
N GLU A 517 -2.32 -5.28 -31.79
CA GLU A 517 -1.83 -5.89 -30.54
C GLU A 517 -2.87 -5.83 -29.40
N LEU A 518 -3.69 -4.77 -29.33
CA LEU A 518 -4.81 -4.70 -28.40
C LEU A 518 -5.98 -5.60 -28.83
N ALA A 519 -6.20 -5.80 -30.13
CA ALA A 519 -7.20 -6.73 -30.66
C ALA A 519 -6.80 -8.19 -30.36
N THR A 520 -5.54 -8.58 -30.62
CA THR A 520 -5.06 -9.94 -30.27
C THR A 520 -5.10 -10.17 -28.76
N LYS A 521 -4.70 -9.20 -27.93
CA LYS A 521 -4.85 -9.29 -26.46
C LYS A 521 -6.31 -9.36 -26.01
N LYS A 522 -7.25 -8.72 -26.72
CA LYS A 522 -8.69 -8.89 -26.45
C LYS A 522 -9.15 -10.29 -26.83
N GLU A 523 -8.71 -10.84 -27.97
CA GLU A 523 -9.04 -12.20 -28.41
C GLU A 523 -8.44 -13.28 -27.47
N GLU A 524 -7.17 -13.14 -27.08
CA GLU A 524 -6.51 -13.95 -26.04
C GLU A 524 -7.27 -13.90 -24.71
N PHE A 525 -7.75 -12.70 -24.31
CA PHE A 525 -8.51 -12.52 -23.08
C PHE A 525 -9.93 -13.07 -23.15
N GLU A 526 -10.63 -12.94 -24.28
CA GLU A 526 -11.94 -13.54 -24.50
C GLU A 526 -11.84 -15.07 -24.52
N GLN A 527 -10.81 -15.63 -25.16
CA GLN A 527 -10.52 -17.07 -25.13
C GLN A 527 -10.16 -17.55 -23.72
N ALA A 528 -9.35 -16.79 -22.97
CA ALA A 528 -9.07 -17.07 -21.56
C ALA A 528 -10.33 -16.95 -20.67
N HIS A 529 -11.22 -15.99 -20.96
CA HIS A 529 -12.49 -15.83 -20.27
C HIS A 529 -13.45 -16.99 -20.58
N GLU A 530 -13.50 -17.48 -21.81
CA GLU A 530 -14.28 -18.67 -22.18
C GLU A 530 -13.70 -19.95 -21.54
N VAL A 531 -12.37 -20.10 -21.47
CA VAL A 531 -11.73 -21.18 -20.69
C VAL A 531 -12.08 -21.06 -19.21
N HIS A 532 -12.02 -19.86 -18.62
CA HIS A 532 -12.41 -19.66 -17.23
C HIS A 532 -13.91 -19.88 -16.99
N MET A 533 -14.81 -19.49 -17.89
CA MET A 533 -16.27 -19.68 -17.76
C MET A 533 -16.72 -21.11 -18.09
N SER A 534 -16.04 -21.81 -18.98
CA SER A 534 -16.25 -23.25 -19.21
C SER A 534 -15.70 -24.07 -18.04
N PHE A 535 -14.58 -23.67 -17.44
CA PHE A 535 -14.13 -24.19 -16.15
C PHE A 535 -15.11 -23.83 -15.03
N PHE A 536 -15.66 -22.61 -14.97
CA PHE A 536 -16.65 -22.21 -13.96
C PHE A 536 -17.95 -23.02 -14.08
N LYS A 537 -18.45 -23.27 -15.30
CA LYS A 537 -19.54 -24.21 -15.59
C LYS A 537 -19.14 -25.64 -15.21
N GLY A 538 -17.93 -26.09 -15.54
CA GLY A 538 -17.41 -27.41 -15.19
C GLY A 538 -17.25 -27.62 -13.68
N VAL A 539 -16.95 -26.57 -12.92
CA VAL A 539 -16.85 -26.57 -11.45
C VAL A 539 -18.23 -26.43 -10.80
N LEU A 540 -19.16 -25.65 -11.33
CA LEU A 540 -20.54 -25.61 -10.84
C LEU A 540 -21.32 -26.90 -11.13
N ILE A 541 -21.15 -27.48 -12.32
CA ILE A 541 -21.70 -28.80 -12.67
C ILE A 541 -20.95 -29.89 -11.90
N GLY A 542 -19.62 -29.77 -11.77
CA GLY A 542 -18.77 -30.69 -11.01
C GLY A 542 -19.15 -30.73 -9.53
N TRP A 543 -19.09 -29.61 -8.81
CA TRP A 543 -19.51 -29.53 -7.41
C TRP A 543 -21.02 -29.68 -7.24
N GLY A 544 -21.84 -29.33 -8.22
CA GLY A 544 -23.26 -29.65 -8.24
C GLY A 544 -23.50 -31.16 -8.27
N THR A 545 -22.76 -31.90 -9.10
CA THR A 545 -22.80 -33.37 -9.16
C THR A 545 -22.01 -34.05 -8.04
N LEU A 546 -21.06 -33.37 -7.39
CA LEU A 546 -20.37 -33.88 -6.19
C LEU A 546 -21.20 -33.63 -4.92
N ALA A 547 -21.97 -32.54 -4.84
CA ALA A 547 -22.93 -32.29 -3.77
C ALA A 547 -24.19 -33.15 -3.94
N ALA A 548 -24.76 -33.22 -5.15
CA ALA A 548 -25.83 -34.16 -5.45
C ALA A 548 -25.34 -35.62 -5.34
N GLY A 549 -24.10 -35.91 -5.73
CA GLY A 549 -23.47 -37.22 -5.58
C GLY A 549 -23.23 -37.60 -4.12
N ALA A 550 -22.76 -36.66 -3.29
CA ALA A 550 -22.62 -36.86 -1.84
C ALA A 550 -23.98 -36.97 -1.13
N ALA A 551 -25.01 -36.26 -1.60
CA ALA A 551 -26.37 -36.45 -1.12
C ALA A 551 -26.95 -37.81 -1.56
N VAL A 552 -26.77 -38.22 -2.82
CA VAL A 552 -27.26 -39.50 -3.35
C VAL A 552 -26.50 -40.68 -2.73
N VAL A 553 -25.18 -40.65 -2.61
CA VAL A 553 -24.40 -41.69 -1.91
C VAL A 553 -24.70 -41.64 -0.40
N GLY A 554 -24.79 -40.45 0.19
CA GLY A 554 -25.10 -40.24 1.60
C GLY A 554 -26.53 -40.63 2.01
N ILE A 555 -27.44 -40.83 1.05
CA ILE A 555 -28.80 -41.34 1.27
C ILE A 555 -28.96 -42.79 0.79
N SER A 556 -28.32 -43.20 -0.32
CA SER A 556 -28.40 -44.58 -0.83
C SER A 556 -27.56 -45.58 -0.05
N ALA A 557 -26.44 -45.16 0.56
CA ALA A 557 -25.64 -46.01 1.47
C ALA A 557 -26.35 -46.33 2.81
N TRP A 558 -27.55 -45.79 3.03
CA TRP A 558 -28.40 -46.06 4.20
C TRP A 558 -29.67 -46.86 3.85
N ALA A 559 -29.82 -47.28 2.58
CA ALA A 559 -31.04 -47.91 2.08
C ALA A 559 -30.96 -49.45 1.92
N LEU A 560 -29.78 -50.06 2.05
CA LEU A 560 -29.57 -51.51 1.92
C LEU A 560 -28.61 -52.06 3.01
N ASP A 561 -28.77 -53.35 3.29
CA ASP A 561 -27.93 -54.20 4.17
C ASP A 561 -27.87 -53.85 5.67
N LEU A 562 -29.04 -53.61 6.25
CA LEU A 562 -29.26 -53.71 7.69
C LEU A 562 -29.32 -55.19 8.15
N SER A 563 -28.16 -55.79 8.45
CA SER A 563 -28.09 -57.14 9.03
C SER A 563 -28.01 -57.10 10.56
N ILE A 564 -28.85 -57.91 11.22
CA ILE A 564 -29.14 -57.80 12.66
C ILE A 564 -28.06 -58.53 13.48
N ALA A 565 -26.90 -57.88 13.67
CA ALA A 565 -25.82 -58.40 14.53
C ALA A 565 -24.97 -57.32 15.23
N ALA A 566 -24.68 -56.18 14.57
CA ALA A 566 -23.66 -55.24 15.03
C ALA A 566 -24.17 -54.06 15.90
N LEU A 567 -25.45 -54.02 16.26
CA LEU A 567 -26.11 -52.80 16.75
C LEU A 567 -25.67 -52.34 18.16
N ILE A 568 -25.12 -53.21 19.01
CA ILE A 568 -24.90 -52.90 20.44
C ILE A 568 -23.54 -52.25 20.72
N THR A 569 -22.51 -52.52 19.90
CA THR A 569 -21.15 -51.95 20.07
C THR A 569 -20.90 -50.67 19.27
N PHE A 570 -21.80 -50.30 18.34
CA PHE A 570 -21.60 -49.16 17.44
C PHE A 570 -22.14 -47.82 17.98
N VAL A 571 -23.08 -47.85 18.93
CA VAL A 571 -23.86 -46.68 19.37
C VAL A 571 -23.06 -45.68 20.22
N THR A 572 -22.00 -46.12 20.92
CA THR A 572 -21.30 -45.29 21.92
C THR A 572 -19.98 -44.69 21.45
N THR A 573 -19.34 -45.26 20.43
CA THR A 573 -17.98 -44.88 19.98
C THR A 573 -17.96 -44.15 18.66
N LEU A 574 -18.92 -44.41 17.76
CA LEU A 574 -18.98 -43.74 16.47
C LEU A 574 -19.44 -42.27 16.52
N PRO A 575 -20.37 -41.83 17.39
CA PRO A 575 -20.89 -40.45 17.34
C PRO A 575 -19.79 -39.39 17.48
N THR A 576 -18.88 -39.50 18.44
CA THR A 576 -17.83 -38.51 18.65
C THR A 576 -16.80 -38.49 17.52
N ALA A 577 -16.39 -39.67 17.01
CA ALA A 577 -15.46 -39.77 15.90
C ALA A 577 -16.08 -39.24 14.59
N ALA A 578 -17.30 -39.67 14.26
CA ALA A 578 -18.01 -39.24 13.05
C ALA A 578 -18.38 -37.76 13.11
N PHE A 579 -18.79 -37.23 14.27
CA PHE A 579 -19.13 -35.80 14.41
C PHE A 579 -17.88 -34.91 14.38
N ALA A 580 -16.74 -35.36 14.91
CA ALA A 580 -15.46 -34.63 14.76
C ALA A 580 -14.94 -34.63 13.31
N LEU A 581 -15.05 -35.76 12.60
CA LEU A 581 -14.63 -35.88 11.20
C LEU A 581 -15.61 -35.14 10.27
N ALA A 582 -16.91 -35.15 10.57
CA ALA A 582 -17.91 -34.34 9.89
C ALA A 582 -17.72 -32.84 10.17
N LEU A 583 -17.39 -32.42 11.41
CA LEU A 583 -17.11 -31.02 11.73
C LEU A 583 -15.81 -30.52 11.09
N THR A 584 -14.78 -31.35 10.96
CA THR A 584 -13.54 -30.96 10.27
C THR A 584 -13.72 -30.93 8.75
N LEU A 585 -14.41 -31.91 8.16
CA LEU A 585 -14.78 -31.86 6.73
C LEU A 585 -15.75 -30.71 6.42
N ALA A 586 -16.75 -30.44 7.27
CA ALA A 586 -17.64 -29.29 7.13
C ALA A 586 -16.90 -27.97 7.37
N GLY A 587 -15.96 -27.91 8.32
CA GLY A 587 -15.10 -26.75 8.54
C GLY A 587 -14.21 -26.43 7.34
N ILE A 588 -13.59 -27.44 6.74
CA ILE A 588 -12.80 -27.32 5.50
C ILE A 588 -13.72 -26.97 4.32
N ALA A 589 -14.88 -27.60 4.20
CA ALA A 589 -15.84 -27.32 3.13
C ALA A 589 -16.41 -25.90 3.22
N VAL A 590 -16.76 -25.41 4.41
CA VAL A 590 -17.25 -24.04 4.65
C VAL A 590 -16.12 -23.02 4.48
N ALA A 591 -14.90 -23.30 4.96
CA ALA A 591 -13.73 -22.46 4.68
C ALA A 591 -13.48 -22.35 3.16
N GLY A 592 -13.61 -23.45 2.43
CA GLY A 592 -13.59 -23.46 0.95
C GLY A 592 -14.75 -22.68 0.33
N LEU A 593 -15.98 -22.87 0.82
CA LEU A 593 -17.19 -22.19 0.35
C LEU A 593 -17.19 -20.67 0.62
N VAL A 594 -16.38 -20.20 1.57
CA VAL A 594 -16.18 -18.77 1.84
C VAL A 594 -14.96 -18.23 1.08
N LEU A 595 -13.82 -18.92 1.12
CA LEU A 595 -12.59 -18.45 0.46
C LEU A 595 -12.67 -18.52 -1.07
N ALA A 596 -13.28 -19.55 -1.65
CA ALA A 596 -13.38 -19.69 -3.11
C ALA A 596 -14.15 -18.54 -3.79
N PRO A 597 -15.37 -18.14 -3.36
CA PRO A 597 -16.05 -16.99 -3.95
C PRO A 597 -15.41 -15.65 -3.57
N ILE A 598 -14.67 -15.53 -2.46
CA ILE A 598 -13.91 -14.31 -2.16
C ILE A 598 -12.72 -14.18 -3.10
N VAL A 599 -11.89 -15.23 -3.25
CA VAL A 599 -10.73 -15.21 -4.15
C VAL A 599 -11.18 -15.08 -5.61
N MET A 600 -12.16 -15.86 -6.06
CA MET A 600 -12.69 -15.73 -7.42
C MET A 600 -13.47 -14.43 -7.63
N GLY A 601 -14.09 -13.85 -6.58
CA GLY A 601 -14.69 -12.51 -6.65
C GLY A 601 -13.65 -11.42 -6.87
N ILE A 602 -12.48 -11.53 -6.21
CA ILE A 602 -11.33 -10.65 -6.44
C ILE A 602 -10.76 -10.85 -7.85
N THR A 603 -10.54 -12.10 -8.30
CA THR A 603 -10.06 -12.38 -9.66
C THR A 603 -11.04 -11.91 -10.73
N PHE A 604 -12.35 -12.10 -10.53
CA PHE A 604 -13.40 -11.65 -11.45
C PHE A 604 -13.47 -10.12 -11.50
N ALA A 605 -13.37 -9.44 -10.35
CA ALA A 605 -13.31 -7.98 -10.30
C ALA A 605 -12.07 -7.41 -11.02
N VAL A 606 -10.88 -8.01 -10.80
CA VAL A 606 -9.64 -7.65 -11.51
C VAL A 606 -9.78 -7.89 -13.02
N ASN A 607 -10.33 -9.04 -13.42
CA ASN A 607 -10.49 -9.38 -14.84
C ASN A 607 -11.53 -8.49 -15.52
N CYS A 608 -12.67 -8.19 -14.90
CA CYS A 608 -13.65 -7.24 -15.44
C CYS A 608 -13.10 -5.81 -15.51
N TYR A 609 -12.26 -5.41 -14.54
CA TYR A 609 -11.55 -4.12 -14.58
C TYR A 609 -10.55 -4.07 -15.74
N GLN A 610 -9.78 -5.13 -15.98
CA GLN A 610 -8.88 -5.23 -17.14
C GLN A 610 -9.64 -5.27 -18.48
N TYR A 611 -10.72 -6.04 -18.59
CA TYR A 611 -11.56 -6.07 -19.79
C TYR A 611 -12.15 -4.70 -20.11
N ASN A 612 -12.77 -4.03 -19.13
CA ASN A 612 -13.34 -2.70 -19.32
C ASN A 612 -12.28 -1.65 -19.70
N ASN A 613 -11.07 -1.74 -19.12
CA ASN A 613 -9.97 -0.87 -19.49
C ASN A 613 -9.46 -1.14 -20.92
N ASN A 614 -9.36 -2.40 -21.34
CA ASN A 614 -8.96 -2.75 -22.70
C ASN A 614 -10.02 -2.35 -23.74
N GLU A 615 -11.31 -2.54 -23.45
CA GLU A 615 -12.40 -2.09 -24.32
C GLU A 615 -12.48 -0.57 -24.40
N ALA A 616 -12.32 0.14 -23.27
CA ALA A 616 -12.19 1.60 -23.27
C ALA A 616 -10.96 2.06 -24.07
N ALA A 617 -9.82 1.38 -23.95
CA ALA A 617 -8.61 1.69 -24.72
C ALA A 617 -8.81 1.46 -26.23
N ILE A 618 -9.47 0.37 -26.64
CA ILE A 618 -9.78 0.09 -28.06
C ILE A 618 -10.77 1.12 -28.62
N VAL A 619 -11.79 1.54 -27.85
CA VAL A 619 -12.71 2.61 -28.25
C VAL A 619 -11.98 3.95 -28.36
N LEU A 620 -11.09 4.27 -27.40
CA LEU A 620 -10.27 5.49 -27.43
C LEU A 620 -9.31 5.50 -28.63
N ALA A 621 -8.63 4.39 -28.90
CA ALA A 621 -7.69 4.24 -30.00
C ALA A 621 -8.38 4.30 -31.37
N ASN A 622 -9.58 3.70 -31.52
CA ASN A 622 -10.39 3.88 -32.73
C ASN A 622 -10.91 5.33 -32.88
N GLY A 623 -11.25 6.01 -31.78
CA GLY A 623 -11.56 7.44 -31.79
C GLY A 623 -10.37 8.28 -32.26
N GLN A 624 -9.16 8.02 -31.74
CA GLN A 624 -7.92 8.68 -32.17
C GLN A 624 -7.58 8.38 -33.63
N LYS A 625 -7.75 7.14 -34.08
CA LYS A 625 -7.55 6.73 -35.48
C LYS A 625 -8.49 7.48 -36.43
N ASN A 626 -9.77 7.58 -36.09
CA ASN A 626 -10.75 8.32 -36.90
C ASN A 626 -10.45 9.83 -36.91
N ALA A 627 -10.07 10.43 -35.78
CA ALA A 627 -9.69 11.84 -35.70
C ALA A 627 -8.41 12.14 -36.54
N ARG A 628 -7.39 11.29 -36.45
CA ARG A 628 -6.15 11.40 -37.24
C ARG A 628 -6.38 11.14 -38.73
N SER A 629 -7.33 10.28 -39.08
CA SER A 629 -7.78 10.09 -40.48
C SER A 629 -8.31 11.40 -41.07
N THR A 630 -9.23 12.09 -40.37
CA THR A 630 -9.68 13.44 -40.79
C THR A 630 -8.54 14.46 -40.82
N GLU A 631 -7.64 14.45 -39.84
CA GLU A 631 -6.47 15.33 -39.79
C GLU A 631 -5.55 15.16 -41.02
N THR A 632 -5.24 13.92 -41.43
CA THR A 632 -4.44 13.67 -42.64
C THR A 632 -5.16 14.12 -43.92
N GLY A 633 -6.49 13.98 -43.98
CA GLY A 633 -7.30 14.50 -45.09
C GLY A 633 -7.24 16.03 -45.19
N GLU A 634 -7.25 16.73 -44.06
CA GLU A 634 -7.13 18.19 -44.00
C GLU A 634 -5.70 18.69 -44.28
N LEU A 635 -4.66 18.00 -43.76
CA LEU A 635 -3.27 18.31 -44.11
C LEU A 635 -3.02 18.18 -45.61
N ASN A 636 -3.55 17.15 -46.28
CA ASN A 636 -3.40 16.99 -47.73
C ASN A 636 -4.02 18.15 -48.52
N ARG A 637 -5.23 18.60 -48.16
CA ARG A 637 -5.85 19.81 -48.77
C ARG A 637 -5.03 21.06 -48.50
N ALA A 638 -4.51 21.20 -47.28
CA ALA A 638 -3.69 22.34 -46.88
C ALA A 638 -2.29 22.35 -47.53
N ILE A 639 -1.78 21.18 -47.96
CA ILE A 639 -0.56 21.07 -48.76
C ILE A 639 -0.81 21.53 -50.19
N ALA A 640 -1.86 21.03 -50.85
CA ALA A 640 -2.22 21.43 -52.21
C ALA A 640 -2.50 22.95 -52.35
N GLY A 641 -3.14 23.56 -51.34
CA GLY A 641 -3.31 25.02 -51.29
C GLY A 641 -1.97 25.78 -51.18
N LEU A 642 -1.03 25.30 -50.37
CA LEU A 642 0.30 25.90 -50.25
C LEU A 642 1.13 25.74 -51.53
N GLU A 643 0.95 24.67 -52.30
CA GLU A 643 1.61 24.51 -53.61
C GLU A 643 1.13 25.58 -54.60
N GLN A 644 -0.18 25.87 -54.63
CA GLN A 644 -0.76 26.95 -55.43
C GLN A 644 -0.30 28.35 -54.98
N ASP A 645 -0.22 28.60 -53.67
CA ASP A 645 0.31 29.85 -53.13
C ASP A 645 1.81 30.04 -53.44
N ILE A 646 2.61 28.95 -53.45
CA ILE A 646 4.02 28.97 -53.83
C ILE A 646 4.19 29.37 -55.30
N GLU A 647 3.35 28.84 -56.20
CA GLU A 647 3.38 29.21 -57.63
C GLU A 647 3.04 30.71 -57.79
N LYS A 648 1.91 31.16 -57.21
CA LYS A 648 1.47 32.56 -57.25
C LYS A 648 2.53 33.53 -56.70
N LEU A 649 3.07 33.25 -55.51
CA LEU A 649 4.11 34.08 -54.89
C LEU A 649 5.42 34.08 -55.70
N SER A 650 5.73 33.00 -56.45
CA SER A 650 6.90 32.98 -57.33
C SER A 650 6.74 33.87 -58.56
N LEU A 651 5.53 33.97 -59.11
CA LEU A 651 5.20 34.90 -60.20
C LEU A 651 5.24 36.35 -59.71
N GLU A 652 4.60 36.64 -58.56
CA GLU A 652 4.61 37.96 -57.93
C GLU A 652 6.04 38.43 -57.60
N LEU A 653 6.88 37.51 -57.10
CA LEU A 653 8.30 37.76 -56.86
C LEU A 653 9.05 38.17 -58.13
N SER A 654 8.73 37.57 -59.28
CA SER A 654 9.40 37.94 -60.55
C SER A 654 9.08 39.38 -60.98
N LYS A 655 7.84 39.84 -60.75
CA LYS A 655 7.41 41.22 -61.03
C LYS A 655 8.10 42.22 -60.08
N ASN A 656 8.10 41.92 -58.78
CA ASN A 656 8.66 42.83 -57.77
C ASN A 656 10.18 43.04 -57.94
N LYS A 657 10.90 42.08 -58.54
CA LYS A 657 12.32 42.22 -58.90
C LYS A 657 12.58 43.21 -60.03
N GLU A 658 11.65 43.38 -60.96
CA GLU A 658 11.80 44.36 -62.04
C GLU A 658 11.46 45.77 -61.54
N GLU A 659 10.40 45.92 -60.73
CA GLU A 659 10.04 47.21 -60.11
C GLU A 659 11.18 47.78 -59.24
N VAL A 660 11.88 46.92 -58.48
CA VAL A 660 13.07 47.34 -57.71
C VAL A 660 14.18 47.84 -58.65
N ARG A 661 14.47 47.16 -59.76
CA ARG A 661 15.50 47.59 -60.73
C ARG A 661 15.20 48.96 -61.32
N GLU A 662 13.95 49.21 -61.72
CA GLU A 662 13.52 50.50 -62.26
C GLU A 662 13.67 51.62 -61.22
N LYS A 663 13.29 51.36 -59.96
CA LYS A 663 13.40 52.32 -58.86
C LYS A 663 14.85 52.61 -58.48
N THR A 664 15.72 51.60 -58.35
CA THR A 664 17.16 51.82 -58.09
C THR A 664 17.80 52.68 -59.17
N ALA A 665 17.52 52.40 -60.45
CA ALA A 665 18.03 53.20 -61.57
C ALA A 665 17.49 54.64 -61.60
N ALA A 666 16.32 54.91 -61.00
CA ALA A 666 15.80 56.26 -60.81
C ALA A 666 16.50 56.99 -59.64
N THR A 667 16.69 56.32 -58.49
CA THR A 667 17.38 56.88 -57.32
C THR A 667 18.83 57.25 -57.64
N GLU A 668 19.58 56.39 -58.34
CA GLU A 668 20.98 56.65 -58.72
C GLU A 668 21.12 57.94 -59.57
N ARG A 669 20.20 58.20 -60.49
CA ARG A 669 20.18 59.42 -61.31
C ARG A 669 19.96 60.68 -60.48
N LEU A 670 19.10 60.60 -59.46
CA LEU A 670 18.85 61.73 -58.55
C LEU A 670 20.05 62.01 -57.64
N ILE A 671 20.74 60.97 -57.15
CA ILE A 671 21.98 61.10 -56.36
C ILE A 671 23.07 61.79 -57.20
N GLN A 672 23.26 61.38 -58.45
CA GLN A 672 24.22 62.02 -59.36
C GLN A 672 23.89 63.50 -59.62
N GLN A 673 22.60 63.87 -59.74
CA GLN A 673 22.17 65.27 -59.87
C GLN A 673 22.40 66.08 -58.58
N ARG A 674 22.15 65.50 -57.40
CA ARG A 674 22.39 66.13 -56.09
C ARG A 674 23.87 66.43 -55.87
N ASP A 675 24.73 65.47 -56.15
CA ASP A 675 26.16 65.55 -55.82
C ASP A 675 26.92 66.51 -56.74
N ALA A 676 26.39 66.79 -57.94
CA ALA A 676 26.88 67.78 -58.89
C ALA A 676 26.58 69.25 -58.49
N ILE A 677 25.85 69.50 -57.39
CA ILE A 677 25.55 70.88 -56.94
C ILE A 677 26.75 71.44 -56.15
N THR A 678 27.31 72.55 -56.66
CA THR A 678 28.42 73.30 -56.06
C THR A 678 28.08 74.80 -56.02
N PRO A 679 28.76 75.63 -55.19
CA PRO A 679 28.55 77.08 -55.17
C PRO A 679 28.85 77.73 -56.52
N GLU A 680 29.80 77.18 -57.28
CA GLU A 680 30.19 77.65 -58.61
C GLU A 680 29.08 77.38 -59.63
N ASN A 681 28.55 76.16 -59.70
CA ASN A 681 27.45 75.79 -60.59
C ASN A 681 26.15 76.57 -60.28
N VAL A 682 25.93 76.90 -59.00
CA VAL A 682 24.82 77.74 -58.53
C VAL A 682 25.04 79.21 -58.89
N ARG A 683 26.28 79.72 -58.83
CA ARG A 683 26.64 81.09 -59.21
C ARG A 683 26.47 81.35 -60.70
N GLU A 684 26.77 80.37 -61.55
CA GLU A 684 26.53 80.46 -63.00
C GLU A 684 25.03 80.47 -63.35
N ASN A 685 24.22 79.69 -62.63
CA ASN A 685 22.78 79.51 -62.89
C ASN A 685 21.89 80.27 -61.88
N ARG A 686 22.41 81.37 -61.32
CA ARG A 686 21.93 82.01 -60.08
C ARG A 686 20.44 82.32 -60.07
N VAL A 687 19.88 82.77 -61.19
CA VAL A 687 18.45 83.13 -61.32
C VAL A 687 17.55 81.93 -60.99
N SER A 688 17.82 80.76 -61.59
CA SER A 688 17.01 79.54 -61.41
C SER A 688 17.01 79.05 -59.96
N TYR A 689 18.17 79.08 -59.29
CA TYR A 689 18.28 78.72 -57.87
C TYR A 689 17.69 79.77 -56.93
N GLN A 690 17.76 81.06 -57.30
CA GLN A 690 17.20 82.16 -56.53
C GLN A 690 15.67 82.24 -56.64
N ASP A 691 15.08 81.78 -57.76
CA ASP A 691 13.64 81.57 -57.90
C ASP A 691 13.16 80.36 -57.09
N LEU A 692 13.89 79.23 -57.12
CA LEU A 692 13.65 78.06 -56.25
C LEU A 692 13.72 78.42 -54.74
N TYR A 693 14.64 79.32 -54.36
CA TYR A 693 14.76 79.82 -52.98
C TYR A 693 13.60 80.73 -52.55
N GLN A 694 12.93 81.39 -53.50
CA GLN A 694 11.80 82.30 -53.22
C GLN A 694 10.43 81.63 -53.39
N ASN A 695 10.29 80.65 -54.29
CA ASN A 695 9.07 79.90 -54.58
C ASN A 695 9.34 78.39 -54.55
N PRO A 696 9.42 77.74 -53.36
CA PRO A 696 9.75 76.32 -53.24
C PRO A 696 8.73 75.35 -53.86
N GLY A 697 7.57 75.84 -54.34
CA GLY A 697 6.59 75.05 -55.09
C GLY A 697 6.90 74.86 -56.59
N SER A 698 7.93 75.51 -57.15
CA SER A 698 8.30 75.33 -58.56
C SER A 698 9.07 74.02 -58.78
N SER A 699 8.33 72.92 -58.98
CA SER A 699 8.85 71.55 -58.88
C SER A 699 9.99 71.17 -59.86
N GLN A 700 10.17 71.90 -60.96
CA GLN A 700 11.21 71.64 -61.96
C GLN A 700 12.56 72.27 -61.56
N ILE A 701 13.45 71.45 -60.99
CA ILE A 701 14.88 71.78 -60.94
C ILE A 701 15.46 71.40 -62.30
N ILE A 702 15.69 72.38 -63.17
CA ILE A 702 16.10 72.14 -64.56
C ILE A 702 17.64 72.02 -64.63
N PHE A 703 18.12 70.78 -64.69
CA PHE A 703 19.50 70.45 -65.06
C PHE A 703 19.56 70.09 -66.56
N PHE A 704 20.11 70.96 -67.41
CA PHE A 704 20.32 70.67 -68.83
C PHE A 704 21.76 70.27 -69.13
N GLY A 705 21.97 69.03 -69.58
CA GLY A 705 23.25 68.56 -70.12
C GLY A 705 23.31 67.04 -70.32
N GLY A 706 23.01 66.54 -71.52
CA GLY A 706 23.21 65.13 -71.88
C GLY A 706 22.22 64.54 -72.90
N GLU A 707 22.54 64.70 -74.19
CA GLU A 707 22.04 63.93 -75.37
C GLU A 707 20.50 63.86 -75.69
N PRO A 708 20.13 63.60 -76.96
CA PRO A 708 18.73 63.68 -77.43
C PRO A 708 17.93 62.37 -77.31
N PRO A 709 16.58 62.42 -77.31
CA PRO A 709 15.73 61.25 -77.08
C PRO A 709 15.57 60.33 -78.30
N VAL A 710 15.54 59.02 -78.03
CA VAL A 710 15.08 57.96 -78.96
C VAL A 710 13.54 58.00 -79.04
N PRO A 711 12.91 57.80 -80.22
CA PRO A 711 11.47 57.99 -80.38
C PRO A 711 10.61 56.93 -79.67
N ALA A 712 9.43 57.34 -79.24
CA ALA A 712 8.48 56.51 -78.49
C ALA A 712 7.78 55.44 -79.34
N SER A 713 7.48 54.29 -78.72
CA SER A 713 6.45 53.35 -79.17
C SER A 713 5.19 53.50 -78.31
N ASN A 714 4.02 53.52 -78.94
CA ASN A 714 2.75 53.72 -78.24
C ASN A 714 2.30 52.45 -77.49
N THR A 715 1.87 52.62 -76.25
CA THR A 715 0.73 51.87 -75.68
C THR A 715 -0.10 52.81 -74.80
N VAL A 716 -1.42 52.77 -74.99
CA VAL A 716 -2.38 53.63 -74.27
C VAL A 716 -3.04 52.83 -73.16
N THR A 717 -3.04 53.38 -71.95
CA THR A 717 -4.01 53.08 -70.88
C THR A 717 -4.25 54.35 -70.09
N ASP A 718 -5.44 54.94 -70.24
CA ASP A 718 -5.92 56.02 -69.37
C ASP A 718 -6.32 55.45 -68.00
N GLU A 719 -5.89 56.08 -66.90
CA GLU A 719 -6.65 56.15 -65.64
C GLU A 719 -6.46 57.53 -64.98
N PRO A 720 -7.45 58.02 -64.21
CA PRO A 720 -7.55 59.43 -63.85
C PRO A 720 -6.68 59.84 -62.66
N GLY A 721 -6.25 61.11 -62.66
CA GLY A 721 -5.40 61.66 -61.61
C GLY A 721 -6.11 61.90 -60.27
N PHE A 722 -5.37 61.70 -59.18
CA PHE A 722 -5.75 62.18 -57.85
C PHE A 722 -5.40 63.68 -57.70
N VAL A 723 -6.37 64.44 -57.20
CA VAL A 723 -6.19 65.81 -56.69
C VAL A 723 -6.11 65.73 -55.16
N LEU A 724 -5.27 66.58 -54.55
CA LEU A 724 -5.17 66.76 -53.10
C LEU A 724 -6.28 67.67 -52.57
#